data_AF-A0A1J6IVH7-F1
#
_entry.id   AF-A0A1J6IVH7-F1
#
_cell.length_a   1.000
_cell.length_b   1.000
_cell.length_c   1.000
_cell.angle_alpha   90.00
_cell.angle_beta   90.00
_cell.angle_gamma   90.00
#
_symmetry.space_group_name_H-M   'P 1'
#
loop_
_entity.id
_entity.type
_entity.pdbx_description
1 polymer ?
#
loop_
_entity_poly.entity_id
_entity_poly.type
_entity_poly.pdbx_seq_one_letter_code
_entity_poly.pdbx_strand_id
1 'polypeptide(L)'
;MAKLDSNFPPKFPTIQKCESKGRENHTIVADMDGTLLVGRSSFPYFALVAFEVGGIFRLLFLVLSSPLAGLLYYFISESAGIRVLIFATFAGMKVSEIESVARAVLPKFYSTDLHPETWRAFSSCGKRCVLTANPRIMVEPFLKEYLGVDLVIGTEICTYKGRATGFVNKPGILVGENKAVALKKAFGSTSAPDIGLGDRKTDFPFMNLCKESYIVRPEPGVKPLSQDKLPKPIVFHDGRLVQKPSPLMALMIILWIPIGFLLSCLRIAAGSLLPMPLVYYAFWALGVRVKVKGNPPPPAQKSTGQTGVLFICSHRTLLDPIFLSTALGRPIPAVTYSLSRLSEIISPIKTVRLSRDRVTDANMIKKLLEEGDLVICPEGTTCREPFLLRFSALFTELTDELVPVAMSNKMSMFHGTTARGWKGMDPFYFFMNPSPAYEVTFLNKLPYDLTCRAGKSSHDVANYIQRTIAATLSKSSILKLKTGFSSTSIDPTRVTQISWYPRAFIYQNFLTDEECDHLISLAKGRLEKSTVADNVSGESIESEVRTSSGMFLVKAQDEVVANVEARIAAWTFLPQENGESIQILHYKHGQKYEPHYDYFMDKFNQEIGGHRVATVLMYLSDVKKGGETVFPWSEATESQPKGTDDWSDCAKYGYAVKPRKGDALLFFSLHPNATTDPLSLHGSCPVIEGEKWSATKWIHVRSIDDTPSSTDQCIDQNPDCSEWAAAGECDKNPSYMVGYEGFVGYCRKSCNVCS
;
A
#
# COMPACT_ATOMS: atom_id res chain seq x y z
N MET A 1 1.93 29.26 13.49
CA MET A 1 1.44 30.65 13.43
C MET A 1 1.27 30.99 11.97
N ALA A 2 0.03 31.16 11.52
CA ALA A 2 -0.27 31.49 10.13
C ALA A 2 -1.24 32.67 10.12
N LYS A 3 -0.93 33.67 9.30
CA LYS A 3 -1.75 34.88 9.14
C LYS A 3 -2.97 34.52 8.29
N LEU A 4 -4.14 34.38 8.92
CA LEU A 4 -5.42 34.19 8.24
C LEU A 4 -5.87 35.55 7.68
N ASP A 5 -5.42 35.90 6.49
CA ASP A 5 -5.94 37.05 5.76
C ASP A 5 -7.23 36.60 5.02
N SER A 6 -8.38 36.62 5.69
CA SER A 6 -9.66 36.16 5.14
C SER A 6 -10.40 37.16 4.23
N ASN A 7 -9.90 38.39 4.07
CA ASN A 7 -10.71 39.51 3.55
C ASN A 7 -10.08 40.27 2.37
N PHE A 8 -9.66 39.61 1.28
CA PHE A 8 -9.22 40.32 0.06
C PHE A 8 -9.74 39.66 -1.24
N PRO A 9 -10.08 40.45 -2.27
CA PRO A 9 -10.56 39.95 -3.56
C PRO A 9 -9.51 39.07 -4.25
N PRO A 10 -9.91 37.99 -4.96
CA PRO A 10 -8.96 36.97 -5.38
C PRO A 10 -8.16 37.44 -6.60
N LYS A 11 -6.93 37.89 -6.36
CA LYS A 11 -5.95 38.15 -7.44
C LYS A 11 -5.63 36.87 -8.24
N PHE A 12 -5.75 35.71 -7.60
CA PHE A 12 -5.49 34.40 -8.20
C PHE A 12 -6.67 33.44 -8.02
N PRO A 13 -6.97 32.58 -9.01
CA PRO A 13 -7.93 31.49 -8.88
C PRO A 13 -7.51 30.50 -7.78
N THR A 14 -8.46 29.72 -7.26
CA THR A 14 -8.17 28.69 -6.26
C THR A 14 -7.58 27.43 -6.90
N ILE A 15 -6.85 26.63 -6.12
CA ILE A 15 -6.19 25.40 -6.61
C ILE A 15 -7.15 24.39 -7.25
N GLN A 16 -8.44 24.38 -6.88
CA GLN A 16 -9.45 23.53 -7.52
C GLN A 16 -9.64 23.83 -9.01
N LYS A 17 -9.35 25.07 -9.45
CA LYS A 17 -9.41 25.46 -10.86
C LYS A 17 -8.15 25.08 -11.66
N CYS A 18 -7.11 24.56 -11.01
CA CYS A 18 -5.90 24.12 -11.69
C CYS A 18 -6.14 22.75 -12.34
N GLU A 19 -6.19 22.71 -13.67
CA GLU A 19 -6.28 21.47 -14.43
C GLU A 19 -4.99 20.65 -14.33
N SER A 20 -5.13 19.33 -14.17
CA SER A 20 -4.00 18.39 -14.05
C SER A 20 -3.77 17.54 -15.30
N LYS A 21 -4.61 17.63 -16.34
CA LYS A 21 -4.42 16.89 -17.60
C LYS A 21 -3.44 17.64 -18.52
N GLY A 22 -2.57 16.91 -19.22
CA GLY A 22 -1.66 17.49 -20.22
C GLY A 22 -0.55 18.38 -19.67
N ARG A 23 -0.19 18.26 -18.38
CA ARG A 23 0.82 19.10 -17.73
C ARG A 23 2.24 18.49 -17.70
N GLU A 24 2.46 17.37 -18.38
CA GLU A 24 3.75 16.62 -18.45
C GLU A 24 4.95 17.52 -18.79
N ASN A 25 4.81 18.48 -19.71
CA ASN A 25 5.91 19.36 -20.13
C ASN A 25 6.02 20.66 -19.32
N HIS A 26 5.14 20.88 -18.35
CA HIS A 26 5.11 22.12 -17.57
C HIS A 26 6.01 22.05 -16.33
N THR A 27 6.52 23.22 -15.96
CA THR A 27 7.23 23.44 -14.71
C THR A 27 6.33 24.06 -13.66
N ILE A 28 6.16 23.38 -12.52
CA ILE A 28 5.41 23.87 -11.37
C ILE A 28 6.34 24.30 -10.23
N VAL A 29 6.01 25.43 -9.62
CA VAL A 29 6.68 25.97 -8.43
C VAL A 29 5.65 26.10 -7.32
N ALA A 30 5.91 25.50 -6.17
CA ALA A 30 5.02 25.58 -5.02
C ALA A 30 5.75 26.03 -3.75
N ASP A 31 5.07 26.81 -2.92
CA ASP A 31 5.45 26.92 -1.51
C ASP A 31 5.21 25.60 -0.77
N MET A 32 5.85 25.43 0.39
CA MET A 32 5.71 24.24 1.21
C MET A 32 4.60 24.35 2.27
N ASP A 33 4.66 25.34 3.17
CA ASP A 33 3.81 25.38 4.37
C ASP A 33 2.45 26.02 4.07
N GLY A 34 1.38 25.23 4.08
CA GLY A 34 0.03 25.72 3.72
C GLY A 34 -0.30 25.59 2.24
N THR A 35 0.68 25.22 1.42
CA THR A 35 0.52 24.97 -0.01
C THR A 35 0.68 23.47 -0.29
N LEU A 36 1.91 22.94 -0.28
CA LEU A 36 2.14 21.48 -0.40
C LEU A 36 1.74 20.72 0.85
N LEU A 37 1.91 21.34 2.02
CA LEU A 37 1.44 20.82 3.30
C LEU A 37 0.13 21.49 3.70
N VAL A 38 -0.77 20.75 4.33
CA VAL A 38 -2.00 21.28 4.95
C VAL A 38 -1.63 22.23 6.10
N GLY A 39 -0.62 21.85 6.90
CA GLY A 39 -0.11 22.66 7.99
C GLY A 39 0.56 23.95 7.52
N ARG A 40 0.01 25.10 7.94
CA ARG A 40 0.56 26.45 7.66
C ARG A 40 1.66 26.91 8.62
N SER A 41 2.04 26.05 9.57
CA SER A 41 2.93 26.39 10.67
C SER A 41 4.11 25.43 10.68
N SER A 42 5.31 25.97 10.49
CA SER A 42 6.53 25.19 10.48
C SER A 42 7.01 24.76 11.88
N PHE A 43 6.51 25.41 12.95
CA PHE A 43 6.90 25.15 14.34
C PHE A 43 7.02 23.66 14.71
N PRO A 44 6.07 22.77 14.38
CA PRO A 44 6.17 21.37 14.79
C PRO A 44 7.38 20.65 14.20
N TYR A 45 7.83 21.03 13.00
CA TYR A 45 9.01 20.46 12.36
C TYR A 45 10.31 20.98 13.01
N PHE A 46 10.34 22.26 13.39
CA PHE A 46 11.43 22.80 14.22
C PHE A 46 11.48 22.14 15.60
N ALA A 47 10.32 21.90 16.22
CA ALA A 47 10.21 21.22 17.51
C ALA A 47 10.69 19.76 17.44
N LEU A 48 10.41 19.04 16.35
CA LEU A 48 10.96 17.72 16.10
C LEU A 48 12.50 17.76 16.06
N VAL A 49 13.09 18.68 15.28
CA VAL A 49 14.56 18.80 15.23
C VAL A 49 15.15 19.21 16.59
N ALA A 50 14.52 20.16 17.28
CA ALA A 50 14.91 20.61 18.60
C ALA A 50 14.96 19.44 19.61
N PHE A 51 13.93 18.59 19.61
CA PHE A 51 13.84 17.45 20.52
C PHE A 51 14.81 16.32 20.14
N GLU A 52 14.85 15.92 18.87
CA GLU A 52 15.63 14.75 18.44
C GLU A 52 17.14 15.00 18.46
N VAL A 53 17.60 16.22 18.15
CA VAL A 53 19.03 16.58 18.18
C VAL A 53 19.44 17.18 19.53
N GLY A 54 18.63 18.09 20.06
CA GLY A 54 18.97 18.91 21.22
C GLY A 54 18.36 18.44 22.55
N GLY A 55 17.47 17.44 22.52
CA GLY A 55 16.77 16.93 23.68
C GLY A 55 15.72 17.88 24.25
N ILE A 56 15.22 17.55 25.45
CA ILE A 56 14.13 18.27 26.10
C ILE A 56 14.46 19.74 26.38
N PHE A 57 15.69 20.07 26.80
CA PHE A 57 16.07 21.45 27.12
C PHE A 57 16.05 22.35 25.89
N ARG A 58 16.43 21.82 24.72
CA ARG A 58 16.35 22.56 23.47
C ARG A 58 14.90 22.76 23.03
N LEU A 59 14.06 21.73 23.16
CA LEU A 59 12.62 21.86 22.93
C LEU A 59 11.99 22.92 23.85
N LEU A 60 12.35 22.91 25.13
CA LEU A 60 11.92 23.92 26.10
C LEU A 60 12.34 25.33 25.68
N PHE A 61 13.61 25.51 25.29
CA PHE A 61 14.09 26.81 24.79
C PHE A 61 13.30 27.29 23.55
N LEU A 62 12.99 26.39 22.62
CA LEU A 62 12.17 26.71 21.45
C LEU A 62 10.73 27.10 21.83
N VAL A 63 10.10 26.36 22.76
CA VAL A 63 8.75 26.66 23.25
C VAL A 63 8.72 28.02 23.95
N LEU A 64 9.68 28.31 24.83
CA LEU A 64 9.80 29.61 25.51
C LEU A 64 10.08 30.77 24.54
N SER A 65 10.79 30.50 23.44
CA SER A 65 11.04 31.50 22.38
C SER A 65 9.86 31.68 21.44
N SER A 66 8.88 30.78 21.43
CA SER A 66 7.77 30.78 20.46
C SER A 66 6.81 31.98 20.58
N PRO A 67 6.49 32.53 21.77
CA PRO A 67 5.68 33.74 21.87
C PRO A 67 6.38 34.94 21.25
N LEU A 68 7.70 35.09 21.49
CA LEU A 68 8.51 36.13 20.86
C LEU A 68 8.55 35.94 19.33
N ALA A 69 8.79 34.71 18.86
CA ALA A 69 8.77 34.41 17.43
C ALA A 69 7.41 34.78 16.80
N GLY A 70 6.30 34.51 17.49
CA GLY A 70 4.97 34.89 17.04
C GLY A 70 4.72 36.38 17.02
N LEU A 71 5.12 37.09 18.07
CA LEU A 71 5.01 38.55 18.15
C LEU A 71 5.77 39.19 16.98
N LEU A 72 7.02 38.76 16.74
CA LEU A 72 7.81 39.25 15.62
C LEU A 72 7.18 38.87 14.26
N TYR A 73 6.66 37.65 14.13
CA TYR A 73 6.02 37.16 12.91
C TYR A 73 4.80 38.01 12.52
N TYR A 74 3.92 38.32 13.48
CA TYR A 74 2.67 39.03 13.21
C TYR A 74 2.81 40.55 13.18
N PHE A 75 3.62 41.13 14.08
CA PHE A 75 3.71 42.59 14.25
C PHE A 75 4.90 43.23 13.52
N ILE A 76 5.94 42.46 13.16
CA ILE A 76 7.14 43.00 12.48
C ILE A 76 7.28 42.43 11.07
N SER A 77 7.64 41.16 10.96
CA SER A 77 7.73 40.44 9.68
C SER A 77 7.80 38.93 9.89
N GLU A 78 7.26 38.18 8.94
CA GLU A 78 7.36 36.72 8.90
C GLU A 78 8.83 36.24 8.96
N SER A 79 9.73 36.94 8.26
CA SER A 79 11.18 36.69 8.29
C SER A 79 11.78 36.80 9.70
N ALA A 80 11.39 37.80 10.49
CA ALA A 80 11.90 38.00 11.85
C ALA A 80 11.48 36.85 12.79
N GLY A 81 10.22 36.40 12.71
CA GLY A 81 9.75 35.26 13.50
C GLY A 81 10.48 33.96 13.15
N ILE A 82 10.68 33.69 11.86
CA ILE A 82 11.39 32.48 11.40
C ILE A 82 12.87 32.50 11.83
N ARG A 83 13.53 33.67 11.85
CA ARG A 83 14.91 33.79 12.38
C ARG A 83 15.01 33.35 13.84
N VAL A 84 14.03 33.69 14.68
CA VAL A 84 13.99 33.23 16.09
C VAL A 84 13.83 31.72 16.17
N LEU A 85 12.94 31.13 15.36
CA LEU A 85 12.76 29.67 15.33
C LEU A 85 14.04 28.94 14.87
N ILE A 86 14.71 29.47 13.84
CA ILE A 86 15.99 28.94 13.35
C ILE A 86 17.06 29.03 14.44
N PHE A 87 17.23 30.19 15.07
CA PHE A 87 18.22 30.35 16.13
C PHE A 87 17.94 29.42 17.31
N ALA A 88 16.70 29.41 17.80
CA ALA A 88 16.29 28.61 18.94
C ALA A 88 16.51 27.11 18.71
N THR A 89 16.26 26.65 17.48
CA THR A 89 16.42 25.25 17.09
C THR A 89 17.88 24.90 16.84
N PHE A 90 18.57 25.63 15.96
CA PHE A 90 19.83 25.18 15.36
C PHE A 90 21.10 25.65 16.06
N ALA A 91 21.05 26.70 16.88
CA ALA A 91 22.26 27.30 17.45
C ALA A 91 23.10 26.27 18.22
N GLY A 92 24.30 26.01 17.68
CA GLY A 92 25.28 25.10 18.24
C GLY A 92 25.06 23.62 17.90
N MET A 93 24.07 23.23 17.09
CA MET A 93 23.89 21.82 16.69
C MET A 93 24.93 21.37 15.67
N LYS A 94 25.28 20.07 15.67
CA LYS A 94 26.10 19.47 14.60
C LYS A 94 25.27 19.34 13.33
N VAL A 95 25.85 19.73 12.19
CA VAL A 95 25.16 19.67 10.90
C VAL A 95 24.78 18.23 10.52
N SER A 96 25.66 17.28 10.76
CA SER A 96 25.42 15.85 10.49
C SER A 96 24.21 15.28 11.26
N GLU A 97 23.97 15.74 12.49
CA GLU A 97 22.83 15.31 13.30
C GLU A 97 21.51 15.88 12.76
N ILE A 98 21.54 17.15 12.30
CA ILE A 98 20.39 17.79 11.65
C ILE A 98 20.02 17.03 10.37
N GLU A 99 20.99 16.74 9.51
CA GLU A 99 20.78 15.98 8.27
C GLU A 99 20.22 14.59 8.56
N SER A 100 20.73 13.92 9.59
CA SER A 100 20.24 12.63 10.03
C SER A 100 18.75 12.71 10.43
N VAL A 101 18.35 13.71 11.22
CA VAL A 101 16.94 13.90 11.62
C VAL A 101 16.07 14.27 10.41
N ALA A 102 16.58 15.08 9.49
CA ALA A 102 15.88 15.45 8.27
C ALA A 102 15.60 14.25 7.34
N ARG A 103 16.50 13.26 7.31
CA ARG A 103 16.31 12.02 6.54
C ARG A 103 15.48 10.97 7.27
N ALA A 104 15.63 10.86 8.58
CA ALA A 104 15.08 9.71 9.33
C ALA A 104 13.77 10.02 10.10
N VAL A 105 13.50 11.28 10.48
CA VAL A 105 12.33 11.64 11.31
C VAL A 105 11.30 12.40 10.50
N LEU A 106 11.73 13.51 9.90
CA LEU A 106 10.82 14.48 9.30
C LEU A 106 9.97 13.91 8.15
N PRO A 107 10.45 12.97 7.29
CA PRO A 107 9.63 12.43 6.20
C PRO A 107 8.31 11.84 6.66
N LYS A 108 8.29 11.12 7.80
CA LYS A 108 7.05 10.55 8.34
C LYS A 108 6.03 11.65 8.65
N PHE A 109 6.45 12.75 9.27
CA PHE A 109 5.56 13.85 9.65
C PHE A 109 5.16 14.76 8.48
N TYR A 110 6.02 14.92 7.48
CA TYR A 110 5.66 15.65 6.26
C TYR A 110 4.66 14.87 5.43
N SER A 111 4.86 13.55 5.27
CA SER A 111 3.94 12.72 4.48
C SER A 111 2.52 12.70 5.01
N THR A 112 2.34 12.74 6.34
CA THR A 112 1.02 12.79 6.98
C THR A 112 0.35 14.16 6.91
N ASP A 113 1.00 15.15 6.29
CA ASP A 113 0.52 16.53 6.21
C ASP A 113 0.42 17.02 4.76
N LEU A 114 0.53 16.16 3.75
CA LEU A 114 0.46 16.56 2.34
C LEU A 114 -0.96 16.98 1.93
N HIS A 115 -1.07 18.09 1.21
CA HIS A 115 -2.34 18.61 0.72
C HIS A 115 -2.78 17.87 -0.55
N PRO A 116 -3.98 17.25 -0.58
CA PRO A 116 -4.40 16.38 -1.69
C PRO A 116 -4.53 17.14 -3.03
N GLU A 117 -5.21 18.30 -3.04
CA GLU A 117 -5.39 19.07 -4.29
C GLU A 117 -4.09 19.67 -4.83
N THR A 118 -3.25 20.21 -3.96
CA THR A 118 -1.92 20.68 -4.35
C THR A 118 -1.10 19.51 -4.90
N TRP A 119 -1.15 18.33 -4.26
CA TRP A 119 -0.45 17.15 -4.75
C TRP A 119 -0.95 16.69 -6.13
N ARG A 120 -2.27 16.73 -6.39
CA ARG A 120 -2.86 16.42 -7.71
C ARG A 120 -2.26 17.29 -8.82
N ALA A 121 -2.21 18.61 -8.62
CA ALA A 121 -1.62 19.52 -9.60
C ALA A 121 -0.09 19.34 -9.68
N PHE A 122 0.58 19.25 -8.54
CA PHE A 122 2.04 19.19 -8.45
C PHE A 122 2.63 17.92 -9.05
N SER A 123 2.00 16.77 -8.84
CA SER A 123 2.43 15.47 -9.39
C SER A 123 2.17 15.34 -10.90
N SER A 124 1.23 16.10 -11.46
CA SER A 124 0.93 16.07 -12.90
C SER A 124 1.95 16.80 -13.79
N CYS A 125 2.85 17.57 -13.19
CA CYS A 125 3.87 18.33 -13.92
C CYS A 125 5.19 17.55 -14.00
N GLY A 126 5.87 17.63 -15.15
CA GLY A 126 7.13 16.91 -15.37
C GLY A 126 8.34 17.55 -14.70
N LYS A 127 8.33 18.86 -14.44
CA LYS A 127 9.37 19.53 -13.65
C LYS A 127 8.78 20.20 -12.41
N ARG A 128 9.31 19.86 -11.25
CA ARG A 128 8.76 20.21 -9.93
C ARG A 128 9.79 20.97 -9.11
N CYS A 129 9.41 22.18 -8.69
CA CYS A 129 10.23 23.05 -7.86
C CYS A 129 9.49 23.42 -6.57
N VAL A 130 10.20 23.39 -5.45
CA VAL A 130 9.68 23.83 -4.15
C VAL A 130 10.47 25.02 -3.63
N LEU A 131 9.76 26.06 -3.23
CA LEU A 131 10.32 27.32 -2.75
C LEU A 131 9.83 27.59 -1.33
N THR A 132 10.69 27.47 -0.31
CA THR A 132 10.25 27.51 1.09
C THR A 132 11.05 28.46 1.96
N ALA A 133 10.38 29.04 2.96
CA ALA A 133 11.03 29.79 4.02
C ALA A 133 11.79 28.90 5.02
N ASN A 134 11.49 27.60 5.06
CA ASN A 134 12.18 26.64 5.94
C ASN A 134 13.64 26.43 5.52
N PRO A 135 14.53 26.09 6.48
CA PRO A 135 15.88 25.66 6.17
C PRO A 135 15.92 24.52 5.15
N ARG A 136 16.66 24.68 4.06
CA ARG A 136 16.74 23.67 2.98
C ARG A 136 17.13 22.30 3.53
N ILE A 137 18.10 22.26 4.44
CA ILE A 137 18.61 21.06 5.10
C ILE A 137 17.53 20.22 5.81
N MET A 138 16.41 20.83 6.23
CA MET A 138 15.31 20.12 6.88
C MET A 138 14.35 19.45 5.89
N VAL A 139 14.14 20.07 4.73
CA VAL A 139 13.02 19.72 3.83
C VAL A 139 13.49 18.97 2.60
N GLU A 140 14.73 19.24 2.15
CA GLU A 140 15.26 18.73 0.89
C GLU A 140 15.28 17.20 0.81
N PRO A 141 15.66 16.45 1.87
CA PRO A 141 15.62 14.99 1.81
C PRO A 141 14.22 14.44 1.54
N PHE A 142 13.20 14.97 2.21
CA PHE A 142 11.81 14.53 2.00
C PHE A 142 11.35 14.86 0.58
N LEU A 143 11.55 16.10 0.15
CA LEU A 143 11.07 16.59 -1.15
C LEU A 143 11.72 15.86 -2.32
N LYS A 144 13.04 15.65 -2.29
CA LYS A 144 13.76 14.97 -3.38
C LYS A 144 13.55 13.47 -3.35
N GLU A 145 13.72 12.83 -2.20
CA GLU A 145 13.75 11.36 -2.13
C GLU A 145 12.36 10.75 -2.27
N TYR A 146 11.33 11.37 -1.69
CA TYR A 146 9.98 10.80 -1.58
C TYR A 146 8.96 11.43 -2.53
N LEU A 147 9.05 12.73 -2.83
CA LEU A 147 8.11 13.41 -3.74
C LEU A 147 8.63 13.56 -5.17
N GLY A 148 9.91 13.28 -5.42
CA GLY A 148 10.54 13.45 -6.73
C GLY A 148 10.57 14.92 -7.16
N VAL A 149 10.87 15.83 -6.23
CA VAL A 149 11.09 17.25 -6.54
C VAL A 149 12.46 17.41 -7.19
N ASP A 150 12.51 18.07 -8.34
CA ASP A 150 13.76 18.29 -9.08
C ASP A 150 14.63 19.38 -8.45
N LEU A 151 13.99 20.45 -7.98
CA LEU A 151 14.67 21.62 -7.42
C LEU A 151 14.04 22.07 -6.11
N VAL A 152 14.87 22.20 -5.06
CA VAL A 152 14.45 22.72 -3.76
C VAL A 152 15.23 24.00 -3.47
N ILE A 153 14.51 25.11 -3.35
CA ILE A 153 15.05 26.43 -3.02
C ILE A 153 14.55 26.78 -1.62
N GLY A 154 15.43 26.62 -0.62
CA GLY A 154 15.11 26.87 0.78
C GLY A 154 16.02 27.91 1.43
N THR A 155 15.68 28.33 2.64
CA THR A 155 16.55 29.20 3.45
C THR A 155 17.85 28.47 3.78
N GLU A 156 19.00 29.11 3.58
CA GLU A 156 20.31 28.52 3.91
C GLU A 156 20.77 28.95 5.30
N ILE A 157 21.10 27.98 6.15
CA ILE A 157 21.65 28.25 7.48
C ILE A 157 23.17 28.43 7.42
N CYS A 158 23.69 29.30 8.29
CA CYS A 158 25.13 29.53 8.43
C CYS A 158 25.76 28.43 9.28
N THR A 159 26.90 27.91 8.83
CA THR A 159 27.63 26.82 9.48
C THR A 159 29.09 27.21 9.71
N TYR A 160 29.62 26.84 10.87
CA TYR A 160 31.03 27.03 11.22
C TYR A 160 31.59 25.75 11.85
N LYS A 161 32.70 25.24 11.31
CA LYS A 161 33.35 23.99 11.75
C LYS A 161 32.38 22.80 11.94
N GLY A 162 31.48 22.60 10.97
CA GLY A 162 30.50 21.51 10.99
C GLY A 162 29.35 21.69 12.00
N ARG A 163 29.18 22.89 12.58
CA ARG A 163 28.07 23.23 13.48
C ARG A 163 27.25 24.37 12.92
N ALA A 164 25.93 24.33 13.13
CA ALA A 164 25.04 25.42 12.78
C ALA A 164 25.21 26.58 13.78
N THR A 165 25.34 27.81 13.26
CA THR A 165 25.53 29.00 14.09
C THR A 165 24.21 29.54 14.66
N GLY A 166 23.07 29.10 14.10
CA GLY A 166 21.73 29.63 14.39
C GLY A 166 21.36 30.85 13.54
N PHE A 167 22.27 31.33 12.68
CA PHE A 167 22.00 32.41 11.73
C PHE A 167 21.80 31.90 10.31
N VAL A 168 21.38 32.77 9.41
CA VAL A 168 21.09 32.44 8.00
C VAL A 168 22.03 33.16 7.05
N ASN A 169 22.36 32.53 5.92
CA ASN A 169 23.18 33.13 4.87
C ASN A 169 22.39 34.17 4.08
N LYS A 170 23.08 35.05 3.33
CA LYS A 170 22.43 36.00 2.41
C LYS A 170 21.69 35.20 1.30
N PRO A 171 20.48 35.63 0.87
CA PRO A 171 19.80 36.90 1.18
C PRO A 171 19.01 36.93 2.50
N GLY A 172 18.99 35.83 3.26
CA GLY A 172 18.23 35.69 4.50
C GLY A 172 17.07 34.69 4.34
N ILE A 173 16.01 34.88 5.12
CA ILE A 173 14.82 34.02 5.03
C ILE A 173 14.12 34.24 3.68
N LEU A 174 13.79 33.15 3.00
CA LEU A 174 13.07 33.18 1.73
C LEU A 174 11.58 33.41 1.92
N VAL A 175 11.19 34.68 2.05
CA VAL A 175 9.80 35.15 2.19
C VAL A 175 9.63 36.39 1.29
N GLY A 176 8.47 36.56 0.67
CA GLY A 176 8.18 37.76 -0.13
C GLY A 176 9.12 37.90 -1.33
N GLU A 177 9.69 39.08 -1.51
CA GLU A 177 10.62 39.38 -2.60
C GLU A 177 11.84 38.45 -2.63
N ASN A 178 12.31 37.96 -1.49
CA ASN A 178 13.43 37.01 -1.46
C ASN A 178 13.09 35.70 -2.18
N LYS A 179 11.83 35.24 -2.11
CA LYS A 179 11.35 34.08 -2.88
C LYS A 179 11.41 34.38 -4.39
N ALA A 180 10.87 35.53 -4.80
CA ALA A 180 10.87 35.94 -6.20
C ALA A 180 12.30 36.08 -6.78
N VAL A 181 13.22 36.71 -6.05
CA VAL A 181 14.62 36.85 -6.45
C VAL A 181 15.32 35.49 -6.54
N ALA A 182 15.10 34.60 -5.56
CA ALA A 182 15.67 33.26 -5.59
C ALA A 182 15.15 32.43 -6.78
N LEU A 183 13.86 32.57 -7.10
CA LEU A 183 13.25 31.90 -8.25
C LEU A 183 13.83 32.41 -9.57
N LYS A 184 13.94 33.73 -9.76
CA LYS A 184 14.58 34.33 -10.95
C LYS A 184 16.03 33.87 -11.11
N LYS A 185 16.77 33.76 -10.00
CA LYS A 185 18.15 33.28 -10.02
C LYS A 185 18.24 31.82 -10.48
N ALA A 186 17.28 30.98 -10.09
CA ALA A 186 17.27 29.57 -10.43
C ALA A 186 16.85 29.28 -11.88
N PHE A 187 15.91 30.04 -12.42
CA PHE A 187 15.33 29.83 -13.76
C PHE A 187 15.84 30.80 -14.83
N GLY A 188 16.72 31.74 -14.47
CA GLY A 188 17.18 32.78 -15.39
C GLY A 188 16.09 33.78 -15.76
N SER A 189 16.41 34.72 -16.66
CA SER A 189 15.50 35.79 -17.08
C SER A 189 14.54 35.40 -18.22
N THR A 190 14.77 34.25 -18.86
CA THR A 190 14.12 33.84 -20.12
C THR A 190 13.18 32.64 -20.00
N SER A 191 13.26 31.81 -18.95
CA SER A 191 12.36 30.67 -18.73
C SER A 191 11.52 30.85 -17.48
N ALA A 192 10.40 31.56 -17.60
CA ALA A 192 9.41 31.67 -16.53
C ALA A 192 8.74 30.30 -16.27
N PRO A 193 8.60 29.87 -15.01
CA PRO A 193 7.82 28.68 -14.66
C PRO A 193 6.37 28.80 -15.13
N ASP A 194 5.74 27.67 -15.45
CA ASP A 194 4.38 27.66 -15.99
C ASP A 194 3.35 27.88 -14.89
N ILE A 195 3.49 27.22 -13.73
CA ILE A 195 2.48 27.21 -12.67
C ILE A 195 3.10 27.61 -11.33
N GLY A 196 2.49 28.60 -10.65
CA GLY A 196 2.86 29.04 -9.31
C GLY A 196 1.78 28.72 -8.27
N LEU A 197 2.13 28.00 -7.20
CA LEU A 197 1.23 27.67 -6.09
C LEU A 197 1.70 28.33 -4.79
N GLY A 198 0.80 29.03 -4.11
CA GLY A 198 1.06 29.66 -2.81
C GLY A 198 -0.19 29.68 -1.93
N ASP A 199 -0.03 30.07 -0.66
CA ASP A 199 -1.13 30.06 0.31
C ASP A 199 -1.41 31.42 0.96
N ARG A 200 -0.52 32.40 0.75
CA ARG A 200 -0.57 33.71 1.42
C ARG A 200 0.04 34.83 0.58
N LYS A 201 -0.13 36.08 1.05
CA LYS A 201 0.35 37.29 0.34
C LYS A 201 1.86 37.33 0.13
N THR A 202 2.65 36.77 1.04
CA THR A 202 4.11 36.72 0.91
C THR A 202 4.58 35.78 -0.21
N ASP A 203 3.68 35.02 -0.82
CA ASP A 203 3.95 34.20 -2.01
C ASP A 203 3.66 34.92 -3.32
N PHE A 204 2.84 35.98 -3.29
CA PHE A 204 2.41 36.70 -4.49
C PHE A 204 3.58 37.18 -5.36
N PRO A 205 4.72 37.67 -4.80
CA PRO A 205 5.85 38.10 -5.61
C PRO A 205 6.39 37.02 -6.55
N PHE A 206 6.52 35.75 -6.10
CA PHE A 206 7.00 34.69 -6.97
C PHE A 206 5.89 34.12 -7.85
N MET A 207 4.64 34.10 -7.37
CA MET A 207 3.48 33.69 -8.17
C MET A 207 3.31 34.59 -9.39
N ASN A 208 3.51 35.92 -9.26
CA ASN A 208 3.46 36.85 -10.40
C ASN A 208 4.53 36.58 -11.47
N LEU A 209 5.55 35.78 -11.18
CA LEU A 209 6.58 35.40 -12.15
C LEU A 209 6.22 34.15 -12.96
N CYS A 210 5.16 33.44 -12.56
CA CYS A 210 4.69 32.24 -13.24
C CYS A 210 3.63 32.61 -14.29
N LYS A 211 3.50 31.81 -15.35
CA LYS A 211 2.50 32.07 -16.41
C LYS A 211 1.07 31.98 -15.89
N GLU A 212 0.80 30.97 -15.07
CA GLU A 212 -0.45 30.76 -14.33
C GLU A 212 -0.13 30.66 -12.83
N SER A 213 -1.09 31.03 -11.98
CA SER A 213 -0.91 30.89 -10.53
C SER A 213 -2.21 30.66 -9.80
N TYR A 214 -2.15 29.83 -8.77
CA TYR A 214 -3.30 29.39 -8.00
C TYR A 214 -3.05 29.51 -6.50
N ILE A 215 -4.08 29.94 -5.76
CA ILE A 215 -4.03 30.10 -4.32
C ILE A 215 -4.62 28.86 -3.61
N VAL A 216 -3.90 28.35 -2.61
CA VAL A 216 -4.36 27.31 -1.70
C VAL A 216 -4.98 27.98 -0.48
N ARG A 217 -6.31 27.87 -0.33
CA ARG A 217 -7.04 28.52 0.76
C ARG A 217 -7.02 27.68 2.03
N PRO A 218 -7.13 28.31 3.21
CA PRO A 218 -7.26 27.57 4.47
C PRO A 218 -8.66 26.99 4.54
N GLU A 219 -8.79 25.70 4.29
CA GLU A 219 -10.07 24.98 4.39
C GLU A 219 -10.06 24.10 5.66
N PRO A 220 -10.98 24.32 6.61
CA PRO A 220 -11.08 23.49 7.78
C PRO A 220 -11.52 22.08 7.40
N GLY A 221 -10.84 21.06 7.93
CA GLY A 221 -11.23 19.66 7.73
C GLY A 221 -10.64 18.96 6.50
N VAL A 222 -9.76 19.62 5.73
CA VAL A 222 -9.00 18.95 4.67
C VAL A 222 -8.21 17.79 5.25
N LYS A 223 -8.51 16.57 4.77
CA LYS A 223 -7.77 15.38 5.14
C LYS A 223 -6.48 15.31 4.32
N PRO A 224 -5.31 15.12 4.97
CA PRO A 224 -4.07 14.92 4.25
C PRO A 224 -4.13 13.72 3.31
N LEU A 225 -3.29 13.75 2.27
CA LEU A 225 -3.13 12.65 1.33
C LEU A 225 -2.75 11.35 2.07
N SER A 226 -3.34 10.24 1.65
CA SER A 226 -3.01 8.93 2.19
C SER A 226 -1.62 8.46 1.73
N GLN A 227 -0.89 7.78 2.62
CA GLN A 227 0.53 7.44 2.42
C GLN A 227 0.77 6.44 1.26
N ASP A 228 -0.24 5.67 0.88
CA ASP A 228 -0.23 4.76 -0.27
C ASP A 228 -0.16 5.48 -1.63
N LYS A 229 -0.50 6.77 -1.68
CA LYS A 229 -0.45 7.59 -2.89
C LYS A 229 0.89 8.31 -3.10
N LEU A 230 1.88 8.05 -2.24
CA LEU A 230 3.22 8.61 -2.38
C LEU A 230 3.99 7.88 -3.48
N PRO A 231 4.81 8.58 -4.29
CA PRO A 231 5.66 7.95 -5.30
C PRO A 231 6.62 6.92 -4.71
N LYS A 232 7.13 7.17 -3.50
CA LYS A 232 7.93 6.20 -2.75
C LYS A 232 7.38 6.04 -1.33
N PRO A 233 7.18 4.80 -0.86
CA PRO A 233 6.71 4.54 0.49
C PRO A 233 7.78 4.88 1.52
N ILE A 234 7.36 5.44 2.66
CA ILE A 234 8.24 5.63 3.82
C ILE A 234 8.26 4.32 4.61
N VAL A 235 9.30 3.53 4.37
CA VAL A 235 9.46 2.22 5.01
C VAL A 235 10.15 2.34 6.37
N PHE A 236 11.14 3.23 6.49
CA PHE A 236 11.91 3.41 7.71
C PHE A 236 11.77 4.84 8.23
N HIS A 237 11.41 4.96 9.51
CA HIS A 237 11.41 6.22 10.23
C HIS A 237 11.90 6.02 11.66
N ASP A 238 12.65 6.99 12.18
CA ASP A 238 13.41 6.86 13.42
C ASP A 238 13.35 8.12 14.28
N GLY A 239 12.23 8.35 14.96
CA GLY A 239 12.04 9.46 15.92
C GLY A 239 11.43 9.00 17.25
N ARG A 240 11.71 9.71 18.33
CA ARG A 240 11.18 9.42 19.68
C ARG A 240 9.74 9.88 19.85
N LEU A 241 9.29 10.93 19.18
CA LEU A 241 7.92 11.42 19.32
C LEU A 241 6.95 10.66 18.40
N VAL A 242 5.77 10.30 18.93
CA VAL A 242 4.70 9.62 18.17
C VAL A 242 3.87 10.62 17.36
N GLN A 243 3.59 11.79 17.94
CA GLN A 243 2.70 12.80 17.36
C GLN A 243 3.46 14.05 16.96
N LYS A 244 2.93 14.76 15.96
CA LYS A 244 3.45 16.06 15.51
C LYS A 244 3.34 17.07 16.66
N PRO A 245 4.44 17.62 17.19
CA PRO A 245 4.43 18.47 18.38
C PRO A 245 3.94 19.88 18.04
N SER A 246 2.63 20.11 18.12
CA SER A 246 2.07 21.47 18.18
C SER A 246 2.64 22.23 19.39
N PRO A 247 2.61 23.57 19.44
CA PRO A 247 3.12 24.31 20.60
C PRO A 247 2.55 23.83 21.94
N LEU A 248 1.23 23.58 21.98
CA LEU A 248 0.56 23.04 23.17
C LEU A 248 1.03 21.62 23.47
N MET A 249 1.12 20.74 22.47
CA MET A 249 1.57 19.36 22.67
C MET A 249 3.04 19.30 23.11
N ALA A 250 3.90 20.18 22.57
CA ALA A 250 5.30 20.30 22.98
C ALA A 250 5.42 20.73 24.45
N LEU A 251 4.61 21.69 24.90
CA LEU A 251 4.54 22.07 26.31
C LEU A 251 4.09 20.91 27.18
N MET A 252 3.03 20.19 26.78
CA MET A 252 2.55 19.01 27.51
C MET A 252 3.62 17.92 27.60
N ILE A 253 4.37 17.67 26.52
CA ILE A 253 5.49 16.73 26.51
C ILE A 253 6.55 17.15 27.54
N ILE A 254 6.96 18.42 27.56
CA ILE A 254 7.97 18.91 28.50
C ILE A 254 7.51 18.73 29.95
N LEU A 255 6.28 19.14 30.26
CA LEU A 255 5.71 19.04 31.61
C LEU A 255 5.51 17.58 32.04
N TRP A 256 5.22 16.70 31.08
CA TRP A 256 5.01 15.28 31.35
C TRP A 256 6.31 14.52 31.62
N ILE A 257 7.44 14.88 30.99
CA ILE A 257 8.68 14.08 31.08
C ILE A 257 9.13 13.79 32.53
N PRO A 258 9.17 14.74 33.48
CA PRO A 258 9.56 14.44 34.86
C PRO A 258 8.62 13.43 35.54
N ILE A 259 7.31 13.59 35.36
CA ILE A 259 6.27 12.71 35.93
C ILE A 259 6.33 11.33 35.27
N GLY A 260 6.36 11.31 33.94
CA GLY A 260 6.45 10.12 33.12
C GLY A 260 7.73 9.33 33.40
N PHE A 261 8.85 9.99 33.66
CA PHE A 261 10.11 9.31 33.99
C PHE A 261 10.00 8.57 35.33
N LEU A 262 9.48 9.21 36.39
CA LEU A 262 9.22 8.54 37.67
C LEU A 262 8.24 7.36 37.52
N LEU A 263 7.16 7.56 36.75
CA LEU A 263 6.21 6.50 36.43
C LEU A 263 6.87 5.35 35.66
N SER A 264 7.80 5.67 34.76
CA SER A 264 8.53 4.65 34.00
C SER A 264 9.45 3.82 34.90
N CYS A 265 10.13 4.45 35.86
CA CYS A 265 10.93 3.75 36.86
C CYS A 265 10.07 2.80 37.70
N LEU A 266 8.89 3.26 38.15
CA LEU A 266 7.94 2.43 38.90
C LEU A 266 7.45 1.22 38.08
N ARG A 267 7.11 1.44 36.80
CA ARG A 267 6.67 0.37 35.89
C ARG A 267 7.78 -0.63 35.60
N ILE A 268 9.01 -0.17 35.36
CA ILE A 268 10.18 -1.04 35.18
C ILE A 268 10.43 -1.85 36.45
N ALA A 269 10.45 -1.21 37.62
CA ALA A 269 10.62 -1.88 38.90
C ALA A 269 9.53 -2.94 39.16
N ALA A 270 8.27 -2.65 38.84
CA ALA A 270 7.19 -3.63 38.93
C ALA A 270 7.41 -4.84 38.02
N GLY A 271 7.94 -4.65 36.81
CA GLY A 271 8.30 -5.73 35.92
C GLY A 271 9.48 -6.58 36.42
N SER A 272 10.49 -5.94 37.02
CA SER A 272 11.75 -6.59 37.42
C SER A 272 11.74 -7.19 38.83
N LEU A 273 10.93 -6.66 39.74
CA LEU A 273 10.91 -7.09 41.15
C LEU A 273 9.75 -8.04 41.49
N LEU A 274 8.67 -8.05 40.70
CA LEU A 274 7.51 -8.90 40.96
C LEU A 274 7.63 -10.25 40.24
N PRO A 275 7.06 -11.33 40.82
CA PRO A 275 6.90 -12.60 40.12
C PRO A 275 6.08 -12.44 38.83
N MET A 276 6.50 -13.10 37.74
CA MET A 276 5.88 -13.00 36.40
C MET A 276 4.34 -13.12 36.37
N PRO A 277 3.69 -14.03 37.12
CA PRO A 277 2.22 -14.10 37.17
C PRO A 277 1.54 -12.82 37.70
N LEU A 278 2.23 -12.05 38.55
CA LEU A 278 1.72 -10.80 39.12
C LEU A 278 2.03 -9.58 38.25
N VAL A 279 3.04 -9.65 37.38
CA VAL A 279 3.46 -8.54 36.52
C VAL A 279 2.31 -8.07 35.62
N TYR A 280 1.48 -8.98 35.09
CA TYR A 280 0.32 -8.62 34.29
C TYR A 280 -0.65 -7.68 35.04
N TYR A 281 -0.98 -8.03 36.29
CA TYR A 281 -1.87 -7.23 37.13
C TYR A 281 -1.21 -5.93 37.59
N ALA A 282 0.08 -5.96 37.92
CA ALA A 282 0.83 -4.77 38.30
C ALA A 282 0.91 -3.77 37.14
N PHE A 283 1.21 -4.24 35.93
CA PHE A 283 1.17 -3.42 34.72
C PHE A 283 -0.21 -2.82 34.49
N TRP A 284 -1.27 -3.62 34.63
CA TRP A 284 -2.64 -3.13 34.51
C TRP A 284 -2.97 -2.03 35.54
N ALA A 285 -2.58 -2.21 36.81
CA ALA A 285 -2.77 -1.22 37.87
C ALA A 285 -1.97 0.07 37.60
N LEU A 286 -0.77 -0.07 37.04
CA LEU A 286 0.09 1.06 36.67
C LEU A 286 -0.27 1.69 35.31
N GLY A 287 -1.36 1.28 34.66
CA GLY A 287 -1.87 1.86 33.41
C GLY A 287 -1.24 1.33 32.12
N VAL A 288 -0.43 0.26 32.20
CA VAL A 288 0.11 -0.48 31.05
C VAL A 288 -0.88 -1.59 30.68
N ARG A 289 -1.38 -1.57 29.45
CA ARG A 289 -2.39 -2.54 29.00
C ARG A 289 -1.75 -3.66 28.20
N VAL A 290 -1.89 -4.91 28.65
CA VAL A 290 -1.45 -6.09 27.90
C VAL A 290 -2.69 -6.82 27.41
N LYS A 291 -2.81 -7.00 26.09
CA LYS A 291 -3.90 -7.73 25.44
C LYS A 291 -3.33 -9.02 24.86
N VAL A 292 -3.88 -10.15 25.28
CA VAL A 292 -3.48 -11.47 24.79
C VAL A 292 -4.55 -11.99 23.83
N LYS A 293 -4.13 -12.45 22.66
CA LYS A 293 -4.99 -13.07 21.64
C LYS A 293 -4.41 -14.42 21.23
N GLY A 294 -5.28 -15.33 20.80
CA GLY A 294 -4.90 -16.71 20.50
C GLY A 294 -4.68 -17.54 21.77
N ASN A 295 -4.28 -18.80 21.59
CA ASN A 295 -4.10 -19.74 22.67
C ASN A 295 -2.60 -19.94 22.96
N PRO A 296 -2.07 -19.42 24.08
CA PRO A 296 -0.68 -19.64 24.45
C PRO A 296 -0.42 -21.13 24.75
N PRO A 297 0.72 -21.69 24.32
CA PRO A 297 1.04 -23.08 24.59
C PRO A 297 1.37 -23.30 26.10
N PRO A 298 1.07 -24.50 26.64
CA PRO A 298 1.42 -24.85 28.01
C PRO A 298 2.95 -24.83 28.23
N PRO A 299 3.43 -24.78 29.48
CA PRO A 299 4.86 -24.90 29.78
C PRO A 299 5.39 -26.27 29.35
N ALA A 300 6.59 -26.30 28.76
CA ALA A 300 7.29 -27.54 28.47
C ALA A 300 7.55 -28.32 29.78
N GLN A 301 7.21 -29.61 29.80
CA GLN A 301 7.43 -30.49 30.94
C GLN A 301 8.68 -31.34 30.71
N LYS A 302 9.73 -31.14 31.52
CA LYS A 302 10.97 -31.94 31.43
C LYS A 302 10.76 -33.43 31.70
N SER A 303 9.72 -33.78 32.45
CA SER A 303 9.36 -35.17 32.79
C SER A 303 8.85 -36.00 31.61
N THR A 304 8.39 -35.37 30.51
CA THR A 304 7.85 -36.05 29.32
C THR A 304 8.82 -36.06 28.13
N GLY A 305 10.05 -35.56 28.31
CA GLY A 305 11.06 -35.48 27.23
C GLY A 305 10.77 -34.41 26.17
N GLN A 306 9.80 -33.51 26.41
CA GLN A 306 9.47 -32.42 25.50
C GLN A 306 10.52 -31.30 25.58
N THR A 307 11.09 -30.95 24.43
CA THR A 307 11.94 -29.76 24.27
C THR A 307 11.10 -28.48 24.36
N GLY A 308 11.71 -27.37 24.76
CA GLY A 308 11.05 -26.07 24.87
C GLY A 308 10.48 -25.56 23.54
N VAL A 309 9.45 -24.73 23.63
CA VAL A 309 8.85 -24.06 22.46
C VAL A 309 9.69 -22.84 22.09
N LEU A 310 9.97 -22.69 20.80
CA LEU A 310 10.62 -21.51 20.26
C LEU A 310 9.56 -20.51 19.77
N PHE A 311 9.45 -19.38 20.47
CA PHE A 311 8.58 -18.28 20.10
C PHE A 311 9.28 -17.33 19.12
N ILE A 312 8.65 -17.08 17.98
CA ILE A 312 9.20 -16.23 16.92
C ILE A 312 8.44 -14.90 16.90
N CYS A 313 9.06 -13.82 17.39
CA CYS A 313 8.42 -12.51 17.55
C CYS A 313 8.79 -11.52 16.44
N SER A 314 7.86 -10.60 16.10
CA SER A 314 8.05 -9.58 15.06
C SER A 314 9.08 -8.47 15.38
N HIS A 315 9.49 -8.31 16.64
CA HIS A 315 10.50 -7.33 17.11
C HIS A 315 10.13 -5.86 16.85
N ARG A 316 9.00 -5.44 17.44
CA ARG A 316 8.53 -4.04 17.42
C ARG A 316 9.32 -3.14 18.36
N THR A 317 9.64 -3.64 19.54
CA THR A 317 10.53 -2.99 20.50
C THR A 317 11.45 -4.01 21.14
N LEU A 318 12.47 -3.52 21.85
CA LEU A 318 13.30 -4.36 22.71
C LEU A 318 12.51 -5.00 23.87
N LEU A 319 11.28 -4.53 24.15
CA LEU A 319 10.42 -5.05 25.20
C LEU A 319 9.52 -6.21 24.73
N ASP A 320 9.53 -6.58 23.44
CA ASP A 320 8.73 -7.69 22.90
C ASP A 320 8.88 -8.96 23.76
N PRO A 321 10.10 -9.48 24.05
CA PRO A 321 10.28 -10.62 24.94
C PRO A 321 9.68 -10.48 26.35
N ILE A 322 9.71 -9.27 26.91
CA ILE A 322 9.20 -9.00 28.26
C ILE A 322 7.68 -9.11 28.24
N PHE A 323 7.02 -8.48 27.27
CA PHE A 323 5.56 -8.57 27.13
C PHE A 323 5.07 -9.97 26.75
N LEU A 324 5.86 -10.72 25.96
CA LEU A 324 5.60 -12.14 25.72
C LEU A 324 5.62 -12.93 27.04
N SER A 325 6.66 -12.73 27.87
CA SER A 325 6.78 -13.40 29.17
C SER A 325 5.65 -13.02 30.12
N THR A 326 5.26 -11.74 30.14
CA THR A 326 4.08 -11.28 30.89
C THR A 326 2.78 -11.93 30.40
N ALA A 327 2.60 -12.07 29.08
CA ALA A 327 1.43 -12.72 28.50
C ALA A 327 1.35 -14.23 28.81
N LEU A 328 2.50 -14.91 28.91
CA LEU A 328 2.59 -16.31 29.31
C LEU A 328 2.55 -16.53 30.82
N GLY A 329 2.72 -15.47 31.63
CA GLY A 329 2.83 -15.56 33.09
C GLY A 329 4.10 -16.25 33.59
N ARG A 330 5.10 -16.47 32.73
CA ARG A 330 6.38 -17.13 33.06
C ARG A 330 7.55 -16.45 32.35
N PRO A 331 8.75 -16.42 32.95
CA PRO A 331 9.91 -15.77 32.33
C PRO A 331 10.42 -16.61 31.15
N ILE A 332 10.47 -16.01 29.95
CA ILE A 332 11.04 -16.64 28.76
C ILE A 332 12.39 -15.99 28.43
N PRO A 333 13.50 -16.74 28.44
CA PRO A 333 14.80 -16.23 28.02
C PRO A 333 14.77 -15.72 26.57
N ALA A 334 15.50 -14.64 26.30
CA ALA A 334 15.54 -14.00 24.98
C ALA A 334 16.94 -14.01 24.38
N VAL A 335 17.07 -14.47 23.14
CA VAL A 335 18.30 -14.28 22.36
C VAL A 335 18.30 -12.92 21.68
N THR A 336 19.42 -12.20 21.78
CA THR A 336 19.54 -10.83 21.29
C THR A 336 20.86 -10.62 20.54
N TYR A 337 20.82 -9.89 19.43
CA TYR A 337 22.03 -9.55 18.66
C TYR A 337 22.71 -8.26 19.15
N SER A 338 21.93 -7.35 19.75
CA SER A 338 22.42 -6.06 20.23
C SER A 338 21.50 -5.54 21.32
N LEU A 339 21.98 -5.51 22.55
CA LEU A 339 21.27 -4.97 23.70
C LEU A 339 22.19 -4.07 24.53
N SER A 340 21.66 -2.93 24.98
CA SER A 340 22.41 -2.03 25.86
C SER A 340 22.65 -2.69 27.22
N ARG A 341 23.80 -2.43 27.86
CA ARG A 341 24.11 -2.98 29.20
C ARG A 341 23.07 -2.58 30.24
N LEU A 342 22.55 -1.35 30.16
CA LEU A 342 21.51 -0.88 31.08
C LEU A 342 20.21 -1.69 30.90
N SER A 343 19.80 -1.92 29.66
CA SER A 343 18.60 -2.72 29.35
C SER A 343 18.73 -4.16 29.83
N GLU A 344 19.93 -4.73 29.78
CA GLU A 344 20.25 -6.06 30.30
C GLU A 344 20.17 -6.12 31.83
N ILE A 345 20.71 -5.11 32.53
CA ILE A 345 20.66 -5.01 34.01
C ILE A 345 19.23 -4.90 34.53
N ILE A 346 18.39 -4.11 33.86
CA ILE A 346 17.00 -3.88 34.31
C ILE A 346 16.02 -4.95 33.78
N SER A 347 16.48 -5.90 32.97
CA SER A 347 15.61 -6.91 32.35
C SER A 347 15.06 -7.88 33.40
N PRO A 348 13.73 -8.16 33.41
CA PRO A 348 13.12 -9.16 34.29
C PRO A 348 13.33 -10.60 33.79
N ILE A 349 13.90 -10.76 32.60
CA ILE A 349 14.16 -12.05 31.94
C ILE A 349 15.65 -12.21 31.62
N LYS A 350 16.10 -13.45 31.53
CA LYS A 350 17.45 -13.79 31.08
C LYS A 350 17.62 -13.39 29.62
N THR A 351 18.57 -12.50 29.34
CA THR A 351 18.96 -12.15 27.97
C THR A 351 20.27 -12.83 27.62
N VAL A 352 20.35 -13.39 26.41
CA VAL A 352 21.55 -14.08 25.92
C VAL A 352 22.01 -13.39 24.65
N ARG A 353 23.30 -13.02 24.59
CA ARG A 353 23.89 -12.31 23.43
C ARG A 353 24.39 -13.33 22.41
N LEU A 354 23.92 -13.19 21.17
CA LEU A 354 24.42 -13.99 20.04
C LEU A 354 25.76 -13.45 19.54
N SER A 355 26.62 -14.36 19.11
CA SER A 355 28.00 -14.12 18.67
C SER A 355 28.11 -13.76 17.19
N ARG A 356 27.03 -13.92 16.41
CA ARG A 356 27.00 -13.83 14.94
C ARG A 356 27.85 -14.90 14.25
N ASP A 357 28.24 -15.93 14.97
CA ASP A 357 28.81 -17.15 14.43
C ASP A 357 27.74 -18.24 14.39
N ARG A 358 27.44 -18.75 13.19
CA ARG A 358 26.30 -19.66 12.97
C ARG A 358 26.39 -20.92 13.83
N VAL A 359 27.59 -21.50 13.98
CA VAL A 359 27.79 -22.77 14.69
C VAL A 359 27.65 -22.55 16.20
N THR A 360 28.31 -21.51 16.72
CA THR A 360 28.26 -21.14 18.13
C THR A 360 26.83 -20.78 18.56
N ASP A 361 26.15 -19.96 17.76
CA ASP A 361 24.78 -19.53 18.04
C ASP A 361 23.79 -20.69 17.95
N ALA A 362 23.96 -21.61 16.98
CA ALA A 362 23.13 -22.81 16.88
C ALA A 362 23.26 -23.72 18.11
N ASN A 363 24.49 -23.98 18.56
CA ASN A 363 24.75 -24.82 19.73
C ASN A 363 24.19 -24.18 21.02
N MET A 364 24.33 -22.85 21.14
CA MET A 364 23.77 -22.10 22.26
C MET A 364 22.24 -22.15 22.27
N ILE A 365 21.59 -21.93 21.13
CA ILE A 365 20.12 -21.96 21.02
C ILE A 365 19.59 -23.37 21.33
N LYS A 366 20.23 -24.43 20.81
CA LYS A 366 19.85 -25.82 21.11
C LYS A 366 19.90 -26.10 22.62
N LYS A 367 21.00 -25.72 23.28
CA LYS A 367 21.14 -25.87 24.73
C LYS A 367 20.05 -25.14 25.50
N LEU A 368 19.70 -23.92 25.10
CA LEU A 368 18.63 -23.16 25.75
C LEU A 368 17.25 -23.80 25.55
N LEU A 369 16.99 -24.37 24.38
CA LEU A 369 15.74 -25.10 24.09
C LEU A 369 15.62 -26.42 24.87
N GLU A 370 16.74 -27.06 25.22
CA GLU A 370 16.75 -28.20 26.15
C GLU A 370 16.44 -27.76 27.59
N GLU A 371 16.85 -26.54 27.97
CA GLU A 371 16.58 -25.97 29.30
C GLU A 371 15.12 -25.54 29.47
N GLY A 372 14.45 -25.08 28.40
CA GLY A 372 13.05 -24.66 28.38
C GLY A 372 12.69 -23.81 27.15
N ASP A 373 11.56 -23.10 27.24
CA ASP A 373 11.09 -22.22 26.16
C ASP A 373 12.07 -21.08 25.87
N LEU A 374 12.09 -20.61 24.62
CA LEU A 374 12.98 -19.53 24.18
C LEU A 374 12.24 -18.55 23.26
N VAL A 375 12.60 -17.27 23.29
CA VAL A 375 12.13 -16.29 22.30
C VAL A 375 13.27 -15.82 21.40
N ILE A 376 12.98 -15.79 20.10
CA ILE A 376 13.84 -15.22 19.06
C ILE A 376 13.12 -14.10 18.32
N CYS A 377 13.91 -13.11 17.91
CA CYS A 377 13.48 -11.96 17.12
C CYS A 377 14.31 -11.90 15.82
N PRO A 378 13.78 -11.31 14.73
CA PRO A 378 14.52 -11.16 13.47
C PRO A 378 15.79 -10.34 13.65
N GLU A 379 16.74 -10.57 12.75
CA GLU A 379 18.01 -9.86 12.72
C GLU A 379 17.81 -8.40 12.29
N GLY A 380 18.39 -7.45 13.03
CA GLY A 380 18.42 -6.04 12.65
C GLY A 380 17.89 -5.08 13.72
N THR A 381 17.45 -3.90 13.27
CA THR A 381 16.88 -2.85 14.12
C THR A 381 15.37 -2.98 14.15
N THR A 382 14.71 -2.73 15.29
CA THR A 382 13.25 -2.88 15.43
C THR A 382 12.46 -2.12 14.36
N CYS A 383 11.44 -2.75 13.77
CA CYS A 383 10.58 -2.13 12.77
C CYS A 383 9.23 -1.71 13.38
N ARG A 384 8.84 -0.45 13.16
CA ARG A 384 7.59 0.13 13.67
C ARG A 384 6.42 -0.05 12.70
N GLU A 385 6.71 0.02 11.41
CA GLU A 385 5.74 -0.09 10.33
C GLU A 385 5.29 -1.54 10.14
N PRO A 386 4.10 -1.84 9.59
CA PRO A 386 3.55 -3.21 9.49
C PRO A 386 4.44 -4.24 8.76
N PHE A 387 5.54 -3.80 8.15
CA PHE A 387 6.56 -4.64 7.53
C PHE A 387 7.39 -5.42 8.56
N LEU A 388 7.71 -6.68 8.22
CA LEU A 388 8.62 -7.51 8.99
C LEU A 388 10.03 -7.46 8.42
N LEU A 389 10.99 -7.47 9.33
CA LEU A 389 12.40 -7.65 9.00
C LEU A 389 12.66 -9.12 8.70
N ARG A 390 13.62 -9.36 7.81
CA ARG A 390 13.96 -10.71 7.36
C ARG A 390 14.50 -11.52 8.53
N PHE A 391 13.89 -12.68 8.75
CA PHE A 391 14.37 -13.65 9.71
C PHE A 391 15.60 -14.40 9.18
N SER A 392 16.53 -14.75 10.08
CA SER A 392 17.54 -15.77 9.78
C SER A 392 16.85 -17.13 9.65
N ALA A 393 17.23 -17.93 8.65
CA ALA A 393 16.69 -19.27 8.48
C ALA A 393 17.17 -20.25 9.57
N LEU A 394 18.25 -19.90 10.31
CA LEU A 394 18.92 -20.78 11.25
C LEU A 394 17.96 -21.42 12.25
N PHE A 395 17.06 -20.64 12.85
CA PHE A 395 16.21 -21.14 13.94
C PHE A 395 15.24 -22.25 13.49
N THR A 396 14.87 -22.26 12.21
CA THR A 396 13.97 -23.29 11.64
C THR A 396 14.65 -24.66 11.53
N GLU A 397 15.99 -24.69 11.55
CA GLU A 397 16.79 -25.92 11.51
C GLU A 397 16.97 -26.54 12.91
N LEU A 398 16.65 -25.78 13.97
CA LEU A 398 16.98 -26.16 15.35
C LEU A 398 15.84 -26.88 16.07
N THR A 399 14.58 -26.61 15.70
CA THR A 399 13.40 -27.20 16.34
C THR A 399 12.18 -27.19 15.41
N ASP A 400 11.29 -28.15 15.61
CA ASP A 400 9.94 -28.25 15.05
C ASP A 400 8.86 -27.62 15.97
N GLU A 401 9.22 -27.29 17.21
CA GLU A 401 8.36 -26.61 18.19
C GLU A 401 8.32 -25.09 17.95
N LEU A 402 7.82 -24.67 16.79
CA LEU A 402 7.82 -23.27 16.34
C LEU A 402 6.44 -22.61 16.55
N VAL A 403 6.39 -21.54 17.35
CA VAL A 403 5.17 -20.74 17.57
C VAL A 403 5.39 -19.29 17.14
N PRO A 404 4.82 -18.86 16.00
CA PRO A 404 4.85 -17.46 15.59
C PRO A 404 4.04 -16.57 16.54
N VAL A 405 4.57 -15.41 16.91
CA VAL A 405 3.90 -14.44 17.76
C VAL A 405 3.92 -13.05 17.12
N ALA A 406 2.74 -12.56 16.78
CA ALA A 406 2.58 -11.21 16.27
C ALA A 406 2.51 -10.20 17.43
N MET A 407 3.50 -9.30 17.48
CA MET A 407 3.63 -8.27 18.50
C MET A 407 3.21 -6.93 17.92
N SER A 408 2.31 -6.23 18.61
CA SER A 408 1.89 -4.87 18.25
C SER A 408 1.88 -3.99 19.50
N ASN A 409 2.36 -2.77 19.37
CA ASN A 409 2.33 -1.79 20.45
C ASN A 409 1.49 -0.57 20.06
N LYS A 410 0.91 0.09 21.06
CA LYS A 410 0.23 1.37 20.91
C LYS A 410 0.82 2.35 21.91
N MET A 411 1.34 3.44 21.40
CA MET A 411 1.98 4.51 22.15
C MET A 411 1.26 5.82 21.83
N SER A 412 1.26 6.77 22.77
CA SER A 412 0.58 8.06 22.59
C SER A 412 1.54 9.24 22.52
N MET A 413 2.70 9.16 23.18
CA MET A 413 3.68 10.25 23.24
C MET A 413 5.04 9.84 22.70
N PHE A 414 5.57 8.70 23.14
CA PHE A 414 6.95 8.29 22.86
C PHE A 414 7.05 6.90 22.23
N HIS A 415 7.86 6.79 21.19
CA HIS A 415 8.29 5.50 20.67
C HIS A 415 9.33 4.86 21.60
N GLY A 416 9.13 3.57 21.87
CA GLY A 416 9.95 2.79 22.80
C GLY A 416 11.31 2.37 22.27
N THR A 417 11.62 2.59 21.00
CA THR A 417 12.92 2.24 20.41
C THR A 417 13.34 3.27 19.38
N THR A 418 14.64 3.39 19.13
CA THR A 418 15.20 4.24 18.08
C THR A 418 16.53 3.65 17.60
N ALA A 419 16.86 3.88 16.34
CA ALA A 419 18.17 3.53 15.79
C ALA A 419 19.26 4.49 16.28
N ARG A 420 18.89 5.72 16.70
CA ARG A 420 19.82 6.80 17.07
C ARG A 420 19.77 7.17 18.55
N GLY A 421 20.80 7.85 19.03
CA GLY A 421 20.89 8.27 20.43
C GLY A 421 21.13 7.12 21.41
N TRP A 422 20.86 7.38 22.70
CA TRP A 422 21.17 6.42 23.77
C TRP A 422 20.08 5.36 23.93
N LYS A 423 20.34 4.16 23.39
CA LYS A 423 19.42 3.01 23.43
C LYS A 423 19.07 2.52 24.84
N GLY A 424 19.85 2.88 25.87
CA GLY A 424 19.51 2.56 27.27
C GLY A 424 18.19 3.19 27.74
N MET A 425 17.76 4.29 27.09
CA MET A 425 16.52 4.98 27.41
C MET A 425 15.27 4.37 26.77
N ASP A 426 15.43 3.36 25.90
CA ASP A 426 14.34 2.73 25.15
C ASP A 426 13.19 2.24 26.08
N PRO A 427 13.47 1.44 27.14
CA PRO A 427 12.43 1.02 28.07
C PRO A 427 11.74 2.19 28.77
N PHE A 428 12.50 3.22 29.15
CA PHE A 428 11.96 4.40 29.84
C PHE A 428 10.98 5.14 28.93
N TYR A 429 11.36 5.45 27.69
CA TYR A 429 10.46 6.13 26.76
C TYR A 429 9.16 5.34 26.50
N PHE A 430 9.24 4.02 26.38
CA PHE A 430 8.03 3.20 26.29
C PHE A 430 7.14 3.38 27.53
N PHE A 431 7.69 3.17 28.72
CA PHE A 431 6.93 3.23 29.98
C PHE A 431 6.61 4.66 30.44
N MET A 432 7.17 5.69 29.82
CA MET A 432 6.80 7.09 30.04
C MET A 432 5.47 7.44 29.38
N ASN A 433 4.96 6.65 28.42
CA ASN A 433 3.66 6.94 27.82
C ASN A 433 2.56 6.92 28.91
N PRO A 434 1.56 7.82 28.88
CA PRO A 434 0.48 7.81 29.86
C PRO A 434 -0.24 6.46 29.99
N SER A 435 -0.65 5.86 28.87
CA SER A 435 -1.25 4.52 28.82
C SER A 435 -0.71 3.73 27.63
N PRO A 436 0.47 3.10 27.76
CA PRO A 436 1.01 2.25 26.71
C PRO A 436 0.21 0.95 26.66
N ALA A 437 0.04 0.41 25.46
CA ALA A 437 -0.57 -0.90 25.28
C ALA A 437 0.31 -1.82 24.44
N TYR A 438 0.34 -3.10 24.83
CA TYR A 438 0.91 -4.21 24.06
C TYR A 438 -0.18 -5.19 23.70
N GLU A 439 -0.18 -5.64 22.46
CA GLU A 439 -1.02 -6.70 21.96
C GLU A 439 -0.12 -7.85 21.53
N VAL A 440 -0.27 -9.00 22.19
CA VAL A 440 0.48 -10.22 21.99
C VAL A 440 -0.48 -11.24 21.38
N THR A 441 -0.29 -11.55 20.10
CA THR A 441 -1.14 -12.50 19.38
C THR A 441 -0.36 -13.78 19.10
N PHE A 442 -0.72 -14.85 19.81
CA PHE A 442 -0.19 -16.19 19.60
C PHE A 442 -0.86 -16.79 18.36
N LEU A 443 -0.04 -17.19 17.39
CA LEU A 443 -0.49 -17.95 16.22
C LEU A 443 -0.36 -19.44 16.50
N ASN A 444 -1.04 -20.26 15.69
CA ASN A 444 -0.96 -21.70 15.82
C ASN A 444 0.50 -22.17 15.66
N LYS A 445 0.87 -23.16 16.48
CA LYS A 445 2.12 -23.90 16.29
C LYS A 445 2.19 -24.41 14.85
N LEU A 446 3.38 -24.35 14.26
CA LEU A 446 3.59 -24.85 12.90
C LEU A 446 3.26 -26.35 12.82
N PRO A 447 2.40 -26.76 11.87
CA PRO A 447 2.20 -28.17 11.53
C PRO A 447 3.52 -28.84 11.11
N TYR A 448 3.68 -30.13 11.41
CA TYR A 448 4.92 -30.88 11.16
C TYR A 448 5.35 -30.85 9.68
N ASP A 449 4.38 -30.95 8.77
CA ASP A 449 4.53 -30.89 7.30
C ASP A 449 5.10 -29.55 6.78
N LEU A 450 5.04 -28.49 7.61
CA LEU A 450 5.60 -27.18 7.32
C LEU A 450 6.96 -26.94 8.02
N THR A 451 7.60 -27.99 8.54
CA THR A 451 8.91 -27.90 9.21
C THR A 451 10.07 -28.44 8.36
N CYS A 452 11.30 -28.07 8.71
CA CYS A 452 12.50 -28.58 8.06
C CYS A 452 12.65 -30.11 8.19
N ARG A 453 12.21 -30.69 9.31
CA ARG A 453 12.26 -32.15 9.54
C ARG A 453 11.35 -32.93 8.59
N ALA A 454 10.26 -32.32 8.12
CA ALA A 454 9.40 -32.89 7.07
C ALA A 454 9.93 -32.67 5.65
N GLY A 455 11.15 -32.14 5.49
CA GLY A 455 11.82 -31.96 4.19
C GLY A 455 11.65 -30.57 3.55
N LYS A 456 11.04 -29.59 4.24
CA LYS A 456 11.00 -28.19 3.76
C LYS A 456 12.36 -27.51 3.90
N SER A 457 12.68 -26.57 3.02
CA SER A 457 13.89 -25.77 3.18
C SER A 457 13.77 -24.79 4.34
N SER A 458 14.87 -24.51 5.04
CA SER A 458 14.88 -23.57 6.18
C SER A 458 14.45 -22.15 5.77
N HIS A 459 14.72 -21.77 4.52
CA HIS A 459 14.25 -20.52 3.95
C HIS A 459 12.73 -20.48 3.74
N ASP A 460 12.12 -21.57 3.28
CA ASP A 460 10.67 -21.63 3.05
C ASP A 460 9.91 -21.54 4.37
N VAL A 461 10.37 -22.26 5.39
CA VAL A 461 9.79 -22.22 6.74
C VAL A 461 9.88 -20.81 7.33
N ALA A 462 11.05 -20.17 7.25
CA ALA A 462 11.25 -18.81 7.75
C ALA A 462 10.38 -17.79 7.00
N ASN A 463 10.28 -17.90 5.67
CA ASN A 463 9.44 -17.06 4.84
C ASN A 463 7.94 -17.24 5.15
N TYR A 464 7.50 -18.48 5.38
CA TYR A 464 6.12 -18.78 5.75
C TYR A 464 5.75 -18.15 7.10
N ILE A 465 6.61 -18.30 8.11
CA ILE A 465 6.44 -17.68 9.44
C ILE A 465 6.37 -16.16 9.28
N GLN A 466 7.29 -15.57 8.52
CA GLN A 466 7.32 -14.14 8.27
C GLN A 466 6.03 -13.65 7.61
N ARG A 467 5.51 -14.34 6.58
CA ARG A 467 4.25 -13.98 5.92
C ARG A 467 3.06 -14.07 6.88
N THR A 468 3.01 -15.10 7.72
CA THR A 468 1.90 -15.31 8.68
C THR A 468 1.85 -14.20 9.73
N ILE A 469 3.01 -13.83 10.28
CA ILE A 469 3.12 -12.72 11.23
C ILE A 469 2.76 -11.40 10.53
N ALA A 470 3.24 -11.15 9.30
CA ALA A 470 2.93 -9.93 8.54
C ALA A 470 1.41 -9.79 8.31
N ALA A 471 0.77 -10.84 7.80
CA ALA A 471 -0.67 -10.86 7.55
C ALA A 471 -1.48 -10.55 8.81
N THR A 472 -1.03 -11.04 9.97
CA THR A 472 -1.68 -10.78 11.27
C THR A 472 -1.52 -9.31 11.69
N LEU A 473 -0.34 -8.72 11.49
CA LEU A 473 -0.06 -7.32 11.83
C LEU A 473 -0.74 -6.33 10.87
N SER A 474 -0.91 -6.70 9.60
CA SER A 474 -1.65 -5.90 8.63
C SER A 474 -3.15 -5.87 8.95
N LYS A 475 -3.75 -6.98 9.43
CA LYS A 475 -5.16 -7.01 9.86
C LYS A 475 -5.45 -6.13 11.09
N SER A 476 -4.46 -5.88 11.95
CA SER A 476 -4.60 -5.05 13.16
C SER A 476 -4.26 -3.56 12.94
N SER A 477 -3.69 -3.22 11.79
CA SER A 477 -3.35 -1.86 11.39
C SER A 477 -4.53 -1.21 10.66
N ILE A 478 -4.98 -0.02 11.11
CA ILE A 478 -6.06 0.76 10.45
C ILE A 478 -5.67 1.22 9.02
N LEU A 479 -4.40 1.07 8.64
CA LEU A 479 -4.00 1.04 7.25
C LEU A 479 -4.45 -0.29 6.63
N LYS A 480 -5.67 -0.30 6.09
CA LYS A 480 -5.95 -1.08 4.88
C LYS A 480 -4.98 -0.57 3.82
N LEU A 481 -3.76 -1.11 3.79
CA LEU A 481 -3.15 -1.37 2.50
C LEU A 481 -4.23 -2.16 1.76
N LYS A 482 -4.77 -1.60 0.68
CA LYS A 482 -5.12 -2.42 -0.46
C LYS A 482 -3.80 -3.09 -0.87
N THR A 483 -3.37 -4.10 -0.13
CA THR A 483 -2.54 -5.13 -0.69
C THR A 483 -3.43 -5.72 -1.77
N GLY A 484 -3.26 -5.25 -3.01
CA GLY A 484 -3.72 -5.92 -4.22
C GLY A 484 -2.99 -7.26 -4.41
N PHE A 485 -2.83 -7.99 -3.32
CA PHE A 485 -2.39 -9.36 -3.20
C PHE A 485 -3.22 -9.90 -2.04
N SER A 486 -4.47 -10.26 -2.37
CA SER A 486 -5.02 -11.49 -1.82
C SER A 486 -3.92 -12.54 -1.95
N SER A 487 -3.65 -13.33 -0.92
CA SER A 487 -2.64 -14.38 -0.97
C SER A 487 -3.11 -15.52 -1.89
N THR A 488 -3.26 -15.22 -3.18
CA THR A 488 -3.51 -16.20 -4.22
C THR A 488 -2.17 -16.84 -4.53
N SER A 489 -1.80 -17.82 -3.71
CA SER A 489 -0.69 -18.71 -4.02
C SER A 489 -1.05 -19.51 -5.27
N ILE A 490 -0.32 -19.25 -6.37
CA ILE A 490 -0.39 -20.07 -7.57
C ILE A 490 0.50 -21.30 -7.35
N ASP A 491 -0.08 -22.49 -7.50
CA ASP A 491 0.66 -23.74 -7.51
C ASP A 491 0.99 -24.12 -8.96
N PRO A 492 2.24 -23.91 -9.41
CA PRO A 492 2.63 -24.19 -10.78
C PRO A 492 2.56 -25.69 -11.13
N THR A 493 2.54 -26.60 -10.14
CA THR A 493 2.49 -28.04 -10.40
C THR A 493 1.15 -28.50 -10.98
N ARG A 494 0.11 -27.66 -10.84
CA ARG A 494 -1.25 -27.91 -11.35
C ARG A 494 -1.50 -27.30 -12.72
N VAL A 495 -0.48 -26.66 -13.30
CA VAL A 495 -0.54 -26.05 -14.62
C VAL A 495 0.06 -27.01 -15.64
N THR A 496 -0.72 -27.38 -16.65
CA THR A 496 -0.26 -28.17 -17.79
C THR A 496 -0.23 -27.30 -19.03
N GLN A 497 0.90 -27.29 -19.73
CA GLN A 497 1.00 -26.66 -21.03
C GLN A 497 0.28 -27.52 -22.08
N ILE A 498 -0.66 -26.92 -22.81
CA ILE A 498 -1.41 -27.57 -23.88
C ILE A 498 -0.72 -27.37 -25.23
N SER A 499 -0.33 -26.14 -25.54
CA SER A 499 0.28 -25.79 -26.82
C SER A 499 1.15 -24.54 -26.68
N TRP A 500 2.15 -24.42 -27.55
CA TRP A 500 2.90 -23.16 -27.74
C TRP A 500 2.30 -22.30 -28.85
N TYR A 501 1.55 -22.90 -29.77
CA TYR A 501 0.99 -22.27 -30.96
C TYR A 501 -0.48 -22.72 -31.15
N PRO A 502 -1.47 -21.95 -30.64
CA PRO A 502 -1.29 -20.76 -29.81
C PRO A 502 -0.78 -21.14 -28.41
N ARG A 503 -0.23 -20.17 -27.67
CA ARG A 503 0.16 -20.41 -26.27
C ARG A 503 -1.08 -20.68 -25.44
N ALA A 504 -1.21 -21.91 -24.93
CA ALA A 504 -2.36 -22.36 -24.16
C ALA A 504 -1.92 -23.22 -22.98
N PHE A 505 -2.52 -22.97 -21.81
CA PHE A 505 -2.22 -23.62 -20.53
C PHE A 505 -3.51 -23.92 -19.79
N ILE A 506 -3.63 -25.11 -19.21
CA ILE A 506 -4.74 -25.45 -18.32
C ILE A 506 -4.26 -25.51 -16.88
N TYR A 507 -5.01 -24.88 -15.98
CA TYR A 507 -4.81 -24.96 -14.55
C TYR A 507 -5.94 -25.79 -13.94
N GLN A 508 -5.57 -26.95 -13.42
CA GLN A 508 -6.50 -27.87 -12.77
C GLN A 508 -7.00 -27.34 -11.43
N ASN A 509 -8.32 -27.37 -11.19
CA ASN A 509 -9.05 -26.84 -10.04
C ASN A 509 -8.54 -25.44 -9.61
N PHE A 510 -8.44 -24.55 -10.59
CA PHE A 510 -8.16 -23.14 -10.41
C PHE A 510 -9.21 -22.45 -9.51
N LEU A 511 -10.48 -22.85 -9.63
CA LEU A 511 -11.58 -22.45 -8.75
C LEU A 511 -11.95 -23.61 -7.82
N THR A 512 -12.45 -23.28 -6.62
CA THR A 512 -13.13 -24.29 -5.79
C THR A 512 -14.56 -24.53 -6.29
N ASP A 513 -15.18 -25.63 -5.86
CA ASP A 513 -16.57 -25.93 -6.22
C ASP A 513 -17.53 -24.85 -5.72
N GLU A 514 -17.27 -24.30 -4.52
CA GLU A 514 -18.05 -23.22 -3.93
C GLU A 514 -17.93 -21.92 -4.73
N GLU A 515 -16.72 -21.59 -5.22
CA GLU A 515 -16.51 -20.43 -6.09
C GLU A 515 -17.25 -20.60 -7.41
N CYS A 516 -17.25 -21.80 -8.00
CA CYS A 516 -18.01 -22.10 -9.21
C CYS A 516 -19.51 -21.91 -9.00
N ASP A 517 -20.06 -22.49 -7.92
CA ASP A 517 -21.48 -22.42 -7.61
C ASP A 517 -21.91 -20.98 -7.27
N HIS A 518 -21.03 -20.22 -6.59
CA HIS A 518 -21.24 -18.81 -6.31
C HIS A 518 -21.35 -17.98 -7.59
N LEU A 519 -20.40 -18.13 -8.53
CA LEU A 519 -20.44 -17.42 -9.81
C LEU A 519 -21.69 -17.76 -10.63
N ILE A 520 -22.11 -19.03 -10.64
CA ILE A 520 -23.38 -19.44 -11.26
C ILE A 520 -24.58 -18.78 -10.56
N SER A 521 -24.58 -18.72 -9.23
CA SER A 521 -25.68 -18.14 -8.45
C SER A 521 -25.89 -16.64 -8.73
N LEU A 522 -24.79 -15.89 -8.95
CA LEU A 522 -24.84 -14.48 -9.31
C LEU A 522 -25.48 -14.26 -10.69
N ALA A 523 -25.35 -15.25 -11.59
CA ALA A 523 -25.87 -15.18 -12.95
C ALA A 523 -27.30 -15.72 -13.11
N LYS A 524 -27.73 -16.63 -12.24
CA LYS A 524 -29.07 -17.22 -12.29
C LYS A 524 -30.15 -16.13 -12.23
N GLY A 525 -31.05 -16.15 -13.21
CA GLY A 525 -32.15 -15.19 -13.33
C GLY A 525 -31.80 -13.85 -14.02
N ARG A 526 -30.56 -13.69 -14.51
CA ARG A 526 -30.08 -12.46 -15.19
C ARG A 526 -29.40 -12.73 -16.54
N LEU A 527 -29.53 -13.93 -17.07
CA LEU A 527 -28.92 -14.32 -18.35
C LEU A 527 -29.79 -13.85 -19.52
N GLU A 528 -29.15 -13.18 -20.48
CA GLU A 528 -29.75 -12.78 -21.76
C GLU A 528 -29.07 -13.53 -22.92
N LYS A 529 -29.64 -13.47 -24.13
CA LYS A 529 -29.01 -14.10 -25.30
C LYS A 529 -27.65 -13.44 -25.57
N SER A 530 -26.60 -14.24 -25.76
CA SER A 530 -25.25 -13.70 -25.94
C SER A 530 -25.09 -12.99 -27.29
N THR A 531 -24.35 -11.89 -27.28
CA THR A 531 -24.01 -11.10 -28.45
C THR A 531 -22.53 -11.27 -28.85
N VAL A 532 -22.18 -10.78 -30.04
CA VAL A 532 -20.81 -10.70 -30.58
C VAL A 532 -20.52 -9.29 -31.09
N ALA A 533 -19.25 -8.86 -31.07
CA ALA A 533 -18.86 -7.58 -31.66
C ALA A 533 -18.82 -7.70 -33.19
N ASP A 534 -19.49 -6.78 -33.89
CA ASP A 534 -19.44 -6.69 -35.34
C ASP A 534 -18.06 -6.20 -35.82
N ASN A 535 -17.53 -6.85 -36.86
CA ASN A 535 -16.16 -6.62 -37.32
C ASN A 535 -15.95 -5.24 -37.98
N VAL A 536 -17.01 -4.55 -38.39
CA VAL A 536 -16.94 -3.27 -39.11
C VAL A 536 -17.31 -2.11 -38.20
N SER A 537 -18.45 -2.23 -37.51
CA SER A 537 -19.01 -1.19 -36.63
C SER A 537 -18.50 -1.26 -35.20
N GLY A 538 -18.04 -2.43 -34.73
CA GLY A 538 -17.68 -2.68 -33.34
C GLY A 538 -18.89 -2.83 -32.39
N GLU A 539 -20.12 -2.76 -32.91
CA GLU A 539 -21.35 -2.86 -32.11
C GLU A 539 -21.67 -4.30 -31.71
N SER A 540 -22.40 -4.45 -30.59
CA SER A 540 -22.79 -5.75 -30.04
C SER A 540 -24.09 -6.24 -30.70
N ILE A 541 -24.00 -7.25 -31.58
CA ILE A 541 -25.14 -7.80 -32.32
C ILE A 541 -25.55 -9.20 -31.83
N GLU A 542 -26.84 -9.53 -31.90
CA GLU A 542 -27.32 -10.89 -31.69
C GLU A 542 -26.78 -11.82 -32.78
N SER A 543 -26.34 -13.01 -32.38
CA SER A 543 -25.58 -13.89 -33.27
C SER A 543 -26.25 -15.25 -33.45
N GLU A 544 -26.27 -15.74 -34.70
CA GLU A 544 -26.55 -17.15 -34.99
C GLU A 544 -25.33 -18.05 -34.76
N VAL A 545 -24.13 -17.46 -34.69
CA VAL A 545 -22.86 -18.20 -34.51
C VAL A 545 -22.47 -18.39 -33.03
N ARG A 546 -23.04 -17.59 -32.12
CA ARG A 546 -22.96 -17.77 -30.67
C ARG A 546 -24.35 -17.94 -30.09
N THR A 547 -24.72 -19.16 -29.74
CA THR A 547 -26.10 -19.48 -29.34
C THR A 547 -26.29 -19.59 -27.82
N SER A 548 -25.32 -19.15 -27.02
CA SER A 548 -25.39 -19.19 -25.54
C SER A 548 -26.28 -18.09 -24.95
N SER A 549 -26.57 -18.21 -23.66
CA SER A 549 -27.01 -17.08 -22.84
C SER A 549 -25.86 -16.59 -21.95
N GLY A 550 -25.77 -15.29 -21.67
CA GLY A 550 -24.67 -14.72 -20.90
C GLY A 550 -25.02 -13.44 -20.14
N MET A 551 -24.14 -13.06 -19.21
CA MET A 551 -24.17 -11.77 -18.53
C MET A 551 -22.78 -11.38 -18.00
N PHE A 552 -22.57 -10.11 -17.69
CA PHE A 552 -21.33 -9.61 -17.10
C PHE A 552 -21.48 -9.34 -15.60
N LEU A 553 -20.56 -9.85 -14.80
CA LEU A 553 -20.45 -9.50 -13.38
C LEU A 553 -19.77 -8.14 -13.24
N VAL A 554 -20.11 -7.39 -12.19
CA VAL A 554 -19.41 -6.15 -11.87
C VAL A 554 -17.98 -6.48 -11.39
N LYS A 555 -16.98 -5.68 -11.79
CA LYS A 555 -15.60 -5.84 -11.28
C LYS A 555 -15.61 -5.78 -9.76
N ALA A 556 -14.93 -6.73 -9.11
CA ALA A 556 -14.91 -6.87 -7.65
C ALA A 556 -16.31 -6.76 -6.98
N GLN A 557 -17.37 -7.29 -7.62
CA GLN A 557 -18.76 -7.22 -7.14
C GLN A 557 -18.92 -7.68 -5.69
N ASP A 558 -18.19 -8.74 -5.32
CA ASP A 558 -18.06 -9.22 -3.95
C ASP A 558 -16.65 -9.78 -3.70
N GLU A 559 -16.42 -10.26 -2.48
CA GLU A 559 -15.11 -10.78 -2.06
C GLU A 559 -14.68 -12.03 -2.86
N VAL A 560 -15.62 -12.89 -3.26
CA VAL A 560 -15.32 -14.09 -4.05
C VAL A 560 -14.87 -13.67 -5.46
N VAL A 561 -15.64 -12.80 -6.11
CA VAL A 561 -15.31 -12.26 -7.44
C VAL A 561 -13.97 -11.54 -7.40
N ALA A 562 -13.73 -10.68 -6.40
CA ALA A 562 -12.48 -9.96 -6.24
C ALA A 562 -11.27 -10.90 -6.05
N ASN A 563 -11.43 -11.99 -5.27
CA ASN A 563 -10.39 -12.99 -5.07
C ASN A 563 -10.09 -13.79 -6.34
N VAL A 564 -11.12 -14.15 -7.12
CA VAL A 564 -10.94 -14.81 -8.43
C VAL A 564 -10.20 -13.90 -9.40
N GLU A 565 -10.57 -12.61 -9.49
CA GLU A 565 -9.86 -11.65 -10.34
C GLU A 565 -8.40 -11.44 -9.93
N ALA A 566 -8.12 -11.37 -8.63
CA ALA A 566 -6.76 -11.29 -8.12
C ALA A 566 -5.95 -12.57 -8.43
N ARG A 567 -6.58 -13.74 -8.38
CA ARG A 567 -5.96 -15.03 -8.74
C ARG A 567 -5.62 -15.08 -10.23
N ILE A 568 -6.51 -14.57 -11.08
CA ILE A 568 -6.28 -14.45 -12.52
C ILE A 568 -5.09 -13.54 -12.79
N ALA A 569 -5.02 -12.37 -12.17
CA ALA A 569 -3.90 -11.44 -12.31
C ALA A 569 -2.57 -12.08 -11.86
N ALA A 570 -2.58 -12.80 -10.73
CA ALA A 570 -1.41 -13.50 -10.22
C ALA A 570 -0.93 -14.65 -11.15
N TRP A 571 -1.84 -15.40 -11.77
CA TRP A 571 -1.49 -16.50 -12.68
C TRP A 571 -1.00 -16.00 -14.04
N THR A 572 -1.67 -14.99 -14.60
CA THR A 572 -1.37 -14.45 -15.93
C THR A 572 -0.18 -13.50 -15.94
N PHE A 573 0.21 -12.97 -14.78
CA PHE A 573 1.15 -11.85 -14.63
C PHE A 573 0.69 -10.58 -15.35
N LEU A 574 -0.60 -10.44 -15.61
CA LEU A 574 -1.21 -9.25 -16.19
C LEU A 574 -1.98 -8.46 -15.13
N PRO A 575 -1.90 -7.12 -15.12
CA PRO A 575 -2.57 -6.29 -14.11
C PRO A 575 -4.10 -6.44 -14.12
N GLN A 576 -4.75 -6.28 -12.96
CA GLN A 576 -6.21 -6.45 -12.84
C GLN A 576 -6.99 -5.37 -13.60
N GLU A 577 -6.43 -4.15 -13.68
CA GLU A 577 -6.95 -3.00 -14.42
C GLU A 577 -7.00 -3.21 -15.94
N ASN A 578 -6.25 -4.17 -16.47
CA ASN A 578 -6.33 -4.55 -17.88
C ASN A 578 -7.50 -5.50 -18.17
N GLY A 579 -8.09 -6.11 -17.14
CA GLY A 579 -9.12 -7.12 -17.31
C GLY A 579 -10.52 -6.52 -17.44
N GLU A 580 -11.30 -6.97 -18.43
CA GLU A 580 -12.74 -6.70 -18.53
C GLU A 580 -13.53 -7.36 -17.40
N SER A 581 -14.80 -6.98 -17.20
CA SER A 581 -15.70 -7.71 -16.30
C SER A 581 -15.79 -9.20 -16.66
N ILE A 582 -15.94 -10.07 -15.65
CA ILE A 582 -16.11 -11.52 -15.89
C ILE A 582 -17.45 -11.76 -16.59
N GLN A 583 -17.42 -12.44 -17.75
CA GLN A 583 -18.62 -12.84 -18.48
C GLN A 583 -19.03 -14.27 -18.12
N ILE A 584 -20.20 -14.46 -17.51
CA ILE A 584 -20.80 -15.79 -17.28
C ILE A 584 -21.59 -16.21 -18.51
N LEU A 585 -21.43 -17.47 -18.92
CA LEU A 585 -22.08 -18.07 -20.08
C LEU A 585 -22.70 -19.42 -19.72
N HIS A 586 -23.87 -19.68 -20.30
CA HIS A 586 -24.61 -20.93 -20.18
C HIS A 586 -24.94 -21.47 -21.58
N TYR A 587 -24.54 -22.72 -21.82
CA TYR A 587 -24.88 -23.48 -23.03
C TYR A 587 -25.72 -24.70 -22.66
N LYS A 588 -26.91 -24.75 -23.26
CA LYS A 588 -27.83 -25.89 -23.22
C LYS A 588 -27.51 -26.89 -24.34
N HIS A 589 -28.22 -28.01 -24.36
CA HIS A 589 -28.13 -29.01 -25.41
C HIS A 589 -28.18 -28.37 -26.82
N GLY A 590 -27.22 -28.74 -27.68
CA GLY A 590 -27.07 -28.24 -29.04
C GLY A 590 -26.44 -26.86 -29.18
N GLN A 591 -26.38 -26.05 -28.11
CA GLN A 591 -25.80 -24.71 -28.19
C GLN A 591 -24.27 -24.75 -28.30
N LYS A 592 -23.72 -23.82 -29.09
CA LYS A 592 -22.31 -23.76 -29.47
C LYS A 592 -21.82 -22.31 -29.61
N TYR A 593 -20.52 -22.18 -29.83
CA TYR A 593 -19.91 -20.96 -30.35
C TYR A 593 -18.94 -21.34 -31.47
N GLU A 594 -19.21 -20.89 -32.68
CA GLU A 594 -18.31 -21.10 -33.82
C GLU A 594 -16.90 -20.56 -33.56
N PRO A 595 -15.87 -21.10 -34.24
CA PRO A 595 -14.50 -20.64 -34.11
C PRO A 595 -14.36 -19.13 -34.41
N HIS A 596 -13.73 -18.40 -33.50
CA HIS A 596 -13.54 -16.95 -33.55
C HIS A 596 -12.22 -16.53 -32.87
N TYR A 597 -11.93 -15.24 -32.95
CA TYR A 597 -10.81 -14.61 -32.26
C TYR A 597 -11.31 -13.74 -31.12
N ASP A 598 -10.55 -13.71 -30.03
CA ASP A 598 -10.82 -12.78 -28.93
C ASP A 598 -10.18 -11.40 -29.15
N TYR A 599 -9.19 -11.27 -30.04
CA TYR A 599 -8.67 -9.95 -30.41
C TYR A 599 -9.61 -9.22 -31.38
N PHE A 600 -9.66 -7.90 -31.27
CA PHE A 600 -10.53 -7.07 -32.11
C PHE A 600 -10.01 -6.92 -33.54
N MET A 601 -10.92 -6.94 -34.51
CA MET A 601 -10.65 -6.54 -35.90
C MET A 601 -10.98 -5.06 -36.13
N ASP A 602 -11.91 -4.51 -35.35
CA ASP A 602 -12.34 -3.13 -35.44
C ASP A 602 -11.37 -2.19 -34.70
N LYS A 603 -11.29 -0.94 -35.16
CA LYS A 603 -10.40 0.07 -34.55
C LYS A 603 -10.96 0.65 -33.25
N PHE A 604 -12.27 0.69 -33.09
CA PHE A 604 -12.92 1.36 -31.97
C PHE A 604 -12.61 0.65 -30.64
N ASN A 605 -12.82 -0.66 -30.59
CA ASN A 605 -12.50 -1.47 -29.43
C ASN A 605 -10.98 -1.55 -29.16
N GLN A 606 -10.14 -1.33 -30.18
CA GLN A 606 -8.69 -1.22 -29.98
C GLN A 606 -8.29 0.10 -29.29
N GLU A 607 -9.07 1.17 -29.38
CA GLU A 607 -8.75 2.42 -28.67
C GLU A 607 -8.95 2.26 -27.14
N ILE A 608 -9.85 1.36 -26.75
CA ILE A 608 -10.18 1.01 -25.37
C ILE A 608 -9.26 -0.14 -24.91
N GLY A 609 -8.19 0.19 -24.20
CA GLY A 609 -7.29 -0.84 -23.66
C GLY A 609 -6.38 -1.54 -24.70
N GLY A 610 -6.53 -1.30 -26.01
CA GLY A 610 -5.84 -2.08 -27.04
C GLY A 610 -6.45 -3.46 -27.27
N HIS A 611 -5.79 -4.32 -28.06
CA HIS A 611 -6.24 -5.71 -28.24
C HIS A 611 -6.28 -6.47 -26.91
N ARG A 612 -7.19 -7.44 -26.83
CA ARG A 612 -7.16 -8.48 -25.80
C ARG A 612 -5.93 -9.37 -26.03
N VAL A 613 -4.99 -9.34 -25.09
CA VAL A 613 -3.74 -10.12 -25.15
C VAL A 613 -3.95 -11.57 -24.74
N ALA A 614 -4.82 -11.81 -23.77
CA ALA A 614 -5.05 -13.12 -23.17
C ALA A 614 -6.49 -13.30 -22.72
N THR A 615 -6.92 -14.55 -22.70
CA THR A 615 -8.25 -14.97 -22.23
C THR A 615 -8.08 -16.06 -21.19
N VAL A 616 -8.77 -15.91 -20.06
CA VAL A 616 -8.93 -16.97 -19.06
C VAL A 616 -10.38 -17.45 -19.10
N LEU A 617 -10.56 -18.69 -19.58
CA LEU A 617 -11.85 -19.38 -19.64
C LEU A 617 -11.94 -20.40 -18.51
N MET A 618 -12.77 -20.12 -17.51
CA MET A 618 -13.00 -20.96 -16.35
C MET A 618 -14.24 -21.82 -16.56
N TYR A 619 -14.14 -23.13 -16.29
CA TYR A 619 -15.26 -24.06 -16.39
C TYR A 619 -15.97 -24.18 -15.03
N LEU A 620 -17.25 -23.82 -14.99
CA LEU A 620 -18.04 -23.77 -13.76
C LEU A 620 -18.91 -25.02 -13.56
N SER A 621 -19.00 -25.88 -14.57
CA SER A 621 -19.70 -27.18 -14.52
C SER A 621 -18.95 -28.25 -15.29
N ASP A 622 -19.13 -29.49 -14.87
CA ASP A 622 -18.77 -30.66 -15.67
C ASP A 622 -19.79 -30.85 -16.80
N VAL A 623 -19.32 -31.21 -17.99
CA VAL A 623 -20.18 -31.54 -19.13
C VAL A 623 -20.00 -33.01 -19.47
N LYS A 624 -21.11 -33.76 -19.52
CA LYS A 624 -21.06 -35.21 -19.71
C LYS A 624 -20.60 -35.59 -21.12
N LYS A 625 -21.09 -34.89 -22.16
CA LYS A 625 -20.65 -35.08 -23.54
C LYS A 625 -20.74 -33.78 -24.34
N GLY A 626 -19.72 -33.49 -25.15
CA GLY A 626 -19.64 -32.25 -25.92
C GLY A 626 -19.16 -31.06 -25.08
N GLY A 627 -19.35 -29.84 -25.60
CA GLY A 627 -18.98 -28.61 -24.89
C GLY A 627 -17.48 -28.32 -24.81
N GLU A 628 -16.64 -29.05 -25.55
CA GLU A 628 -15.20 -28.84 -25.56
C GLU A 628 -14.82 -27.46 -26.11
N THR A 629 -13.76 -26.86 -25.59
CA THR A 629 -13.13 -25.68 -26.20
C THR A 629 -12.11 -26.18 -27.21
N VAL A 630 -12.32 -25.91 -28.50
CA VAL A 630 -11.50 -26.44 -29.60
C VAL A 630 -10.66 -25.33 -30.24
N PHE A 631 -9.41 -25.63 -30.57
CA PHE A 631 -8.47 -24.80 -31.33
C PHE A 631 -8.19 -25.49 -32.69
N PRO A 632 -8.96 -25.16 -33.74
CA PRO A 632 -8.90 -25.88 -35.02
C PRO A 632 -7.52 -25.83 -35.69
N TRP A 633 -6.76 -24.77 -35.45
CA TRP A 633 -5.48 -24.52 -36.10
C TRP A 633 -4.28 -24.72 -35.18
N SER A 634 -4.46 -25.32 -34.00
CA SER A 634 -3.31 -25.56 -33.13
C SER A 634 -2.38 -26.63 -33.70
N GLU A 635 -1.08 -26.36 -33.67
CA GLU A 635 -0.04 -27.33 -34.07
C GLU A 635 -0.02 -28.58 -33.17
N ALA A 636 -0.58 -28.49 -31.96
CA ALA A 636 -0.65 -29.61 -31.03
C ALA A 636 -1.74 -30.64 -31.42
N THR A 637 -2.54 -30.42 -32.47
CA THR A 637 -3.67 -31.29 -32.82
C THR A 637 -3.27 -32.77 -32.93
N GLU A 638 -2.14 -33.07 -33.59
CA GLU A 638 -1.64 -34.45 -33.75
C GLU A 638 -1.15 -35.09 -32.43
N SER A 639 -0.78 -34.26 -31.44
CA SER A 639 -0.32 -34.72 -30.12
C SER A 639 -1.46 -35.20 -29.22
N GLN A 640 -2.72 -34.95 -29.60
CA GLN A 640 -3.92 -35.36 -28.88
C GLN A 640 -4.73 -36.36 -29.73
N PRO A 641 -4.29 -37.62 -29.86
CA PRO A 641 -5.05 -38.63 -30.60
C PRO A 641 -6.42 -38.85 -29.95
N LYS A 642 -7.49 -38.69 -30.74
CA LYS A 642 -8.87 -38.80 -30.29
C LYS A 642 -9.45 -40.15 -30.68
N GLY A 643 -9.59 -41.04 -29.69
CA GLY A 643 -10.35 -42.29 -29.84
C GLY A 643 -11.83 -42.05 -30.14
N THR A 644 -12.54 -43.08 -30.59
CA THR A 644 -13.86 -42.94 -31.22
C THR A 644 -14.99 -42.46 -30.31
N ASP A 645 -14.96 -42.75 -29.00
CA ASP A 645 -16.17 -42.65 -28.18
C ASP A 645 -16.21 -41.47 -27.19
N ASP A 646 -15.06 -40.86 -26.89
CA ASP A 646 -14.92 -39.89 -25.79
C ASP A 646 -14.92 -38.42 -26.22
N TRP A 647 -14.80 -38.12 -27.51
CA TRP A 647 -14.72 -36.75 -28.04
C TRP A 647 -15.86 -36.47 -29.00
N SER A 648 -16.45 -35.27 -28.93
CA SER A 648 -17.43 -34.83 -29.93
C SER A 648 -16.79 -34.75 -31.33
N ASP A 649 -17.61 -34.90 -32.38
CA ASP A 649 -17.10 -34.78 -33.75
C ASP A 649 -16.49 -33.39 -34.02
N CYS A 650 -17.07 -32.35 -33.42
CA CYS A 650 -16.51 -30.99 -33.43
C CYS A 650 -15.09 -30.96 -32.83
N ALA A 651 -14.88 -31.61 -31.67
CA ALA A 651 -13.60 -31.61 -31.01
C ALA A 651 -12.51 -32.32 -31.84
N LYS A 652 -12.85 -33.23 -32.76
CA LYS A 652 -11.87 -33.96 -33.60
C LYS A 652 -11.14 -33.07 -34.61
N TYR A 653 -11.66 -31.88 -34.92
CA TYR A 653 -11.10 -30.95 -35.92
C TYR A 653 -10.01 -30.01 -35.39
N GLY A 654 -9.40 -30.28 -34.23
CA GLY A 654 -8.32 -29.47 -33.67
C GLY A 654 -7.82 -30.02 -32.33
N TYR A 655 -6.98 -29.27 -31.61
CA TYR A 655 -6.72 -29.57 -30.19
C TYR A 655 -7.93 -29.14 -29.37
N ALA A 656 -8.40 -29.96 -28.43
CA ALA A 656 -9.59 -29.63 -27.65
C ALA A 656 -9.40 -29.85 -26.15
N VAL A 657 -10.08 -29.03 -25.35
CA VAL A 657 -10.06 -29.07 -23.90
C VAL A 657 -11.46 -29.40 -23.40
N LYS A 658 -11.59 -30.49 -22.63
CA LYS A 658 -12.86 -30.87 -22.02
C LYS A 658 -13.17 -29.94 -20.84
N PRO A 659 -14.41 -29.45 -20.71
CA PRO A 659 -14.83 -28.67 -19.56
C PRO A 659 -14.90 -29.58 -18.32
N ARG A 660 -14.15 -29.22 -17.28
CA ARG A 660 -14.18 -29.87 -15.96
C ARG A 660 -14.38 -28.80 -14.91
N LYS A 661 -15.32 -29.00 -13.99
CA LYS A 661 -15.64 -28.00 -12.97
C LYS A 661 -14.37 -27.61 -12.20
N GLY A 662 -14.15 -26.31 -12.07
CA GLY A 662 -13.00 -25.74 -11.37
C GLY A 662 -11.77 -25.49 -12.24
N ASP A 663 -11.62 -26.15 -13.38
CA ASP A 663 -10.46 -25.96 -14.26
C ASP A 663 -10.54 -24.60 -14.99
N ALA A 664 -9.37 -24.00 -15.26
CA ALA A 664 -9.27 -22.79 -16.06
C ALA A 664 -8.28 -22.95 -17.22
N LEU A 665 -8.69 -22.53 -18.41
CA LEU A 665 -7.88 -22.49 -19.62
C LEU A 665 -7.42 -21.06 -19.88
N LEU A 666 -6.11 -20.84 -19.88
CA LEU A 666 -5.47 -19.60 -20.30
C LEU A 666 -4.92 -19.78 -21.71
N PHE A 667 -5.31 -18.91 -22.64
CA PHE A 667 -4.68 -18.85 -23.96
C PHE A 667 -4.43 -17.40 -24.39
N PHE A 668 -3.44 -17.21 -25.25
CA PHE A 668 -3.01 -15.89 -25.70
C PHE A 668 -3.49 -15.63 -27.12
N SER A 669 -4.13 -14.48 -27.31
CA SER A 669 -4.59 -13.97 -28.61
C SER A 669 -3.48 -13.23 -29.37
N LEU A 670 -2.43 -12.82 -28.66
CA LEU A 670 -1.27 -12.13 -29.23
C LEU A 670 0.04 -12.88 -28.95
N HIS A 671 0.97 -12.75 -29.88
CA HIS A 671 2.37 -13.12 -29.68
C HIS A 671 3.05 -12.18 -28.66
N PRO A 672 4.19 -12.57 -28.06
CA PRO A 672 4.92 -11.72 -27.11
C PRO A 672 5.37 -10.36 -27.65
N ASN A 673 5.49 -10.21 -28.97
CA ASN A 673 5.75 -8.94 -29.67
C ASN A 673 4.48 -8.10 -29.91
N ALA A 674 3.35 -8.47 -29.30
CA ALA A 674 2.03 -7.85 -29.41
C ALA A 674 1.34 -7.90 -30.78
N THR A 675 1.83 -8.71 -31.73
CA THR A 675 1.08 -8.97 -32.98
C THR A 675 0.02 -10.05 -32.77
N THR A 676 -1.10 -9.98 -33.48
CA THR A 676 -2.18 -10.98 -33.44
C THR A 676 -1.68 -12.37 -33.81
N ASP A 677 -2.14 -13.39 -33.09
CA ASP A 677 -1.82 -14.80 -33.34
C ASP A 677 -3.00 -15.49 -34.04
N PRO A 678 -2.96 -15.76 -35.36
CA PRO A 678 -4.04 -16.43 -36.07
C PRO A 678 -4.29 -17.87 -35.59
N LEU A 679 -3.33 -18.51 -34.93
CA LEU A 679 -3.50 -19.86 -34.40
C LEU A 679 -4.36 -19.86 -33.13
N SER A 680 -4.64 -18.68 -32.54
CA SER A 680 -5.56 -18.51 -31.40
C SER A 680 -7.05 -18.68 -31.75
N LEU A 681 -7.37 -18.98 -33.01
CA LEU A 681 -8.73 -19.30 -33.44
C LEU A 681 -9.29 -20.44 -32.56
N HIS A 682 -10.40 -20.18 -31.89
CA HIS A 682 -10.99 -21.13 -30.95
C HIS A 682 -12.51 -21.04 -30.93
N GLY A 683 -13.17 -22.13 -30.54
CA GLY A 683 -14.63 -22.21 -30.45
C GLY A 683 -15.09 -23.10 -29.31
N SER A 684 -16.40 -23.07 -29.03
CA SER A 684 -17.05 -23.97 -28.08
C SER A 684 -17.91 -24.97 -28.85
N CYS A 685 -17.51 -26.25 -28.83
CA CYS A 685 -18.27 -27.32 -29.45
C CYS A 685 -19.69 -27.45 -28.87
N PRO A 686 -20.64 -28.00 -29.64
CA PRO A 686 -22.01 -28.20 -29.16
C PRO A 686 -22.06 -29.05 -27.90
N VAL A 687 -22.89 -28.66 -26.93
CA VAL A 687 -23.19 -29.52 -25.78
C VAL A 687 -24.10 -30.65 -26.24
N ILE A 688 -23.68 -31.91 -26.07
CA ILE A 688 -24.45 -33.09 -26.47
C ILE A 688 -25.22 -33.66 -25.28
N GLU A 689 -24.60 -33.70 -24.10
CA GLU A 689 -25.24 -34.19 -22.88
C GLU A 689 -24.78 -33.39 -21.65
N GLY A 690 -25.74 -32.93 -20.85
CA GLY A 690 -25.53 -32.03 -19.71
C GLY A 690 -25.72 -30.55 -20.08
N GLU A 691 -25.11 -29.66 -19.30
CA GLU A 691 -25.09 -28.21 -19.54
C GLU A 691 -23.70 -27.66 -19.25
N LYS A 692 -23.26 -26.68 -20.03
CA LYS A 692 -21.96 -26.01 -19.83
C LYS A 692 -22.16 -24.64 -19.22
N TRP A 693 -21.57 -24.42 -18.06
CA TRP A 693 -21.39 -23.11 -17.45
C TRP A 693 -19.91 -22.72 -17.53
N SER A 694 -19.63 -21.50 -17.97
CA SER A 694 -18.26 -20.98 -18.03
C SER A 694 -18.19 -19.51 -17.67
N ALA A 695 -17.07 -19.08 -17.10
CA ALA A 695 -16.75 -17.69 -16.83
C ALA A 695 -15.53 -17.27 -17.67
N THR A 696 -15.67 -16.21 -18.45
CA THR A 696 -14.61 -15.70 -19.34
C THR A 696 -14.08 -14.38 -18.80
N LYS A 697 -12.75 -14.26 -18.71
CA LYS A 697 -12.06 -13.01 -18.40
C LYS A 697 -11.14 -12.65 -19.56
N TRP A 698 -11.47 -11.57 -20.27
CA TRP A 698 -10.60 -11.00 -21.29
C TRP A 698 -9.67 -9.97 -20.67
N ILE A 699 -8.41 -9.96 -21.11
CA ILE A 699 -7.37 -9.09 -20.57
C ILE A 699 -6.71 -8.33 -21.72
N HIS A 700 -6.68 -7.00 -21.61
CA HIS A 700 -6.12 -6.09 -22.61
C HIS A 700 -4.62 -5.86 -22.44
N VAL A 701 -3.97 -5.31 -23.49
CA VAL A 701 -2.55 -4.91 -23.44
C VAL A 701 -2.29 -3.71 -22.52
N ARG A 702 -3.28 -2.84 -22.28
CA ARG A 702 -3.20 -1.71 -21.34
C ARG A 702 -4.51 -1.58 -20.54
N SER A 703 -4.48 -0.74 -19.50
CA SER A 703 -5.63 -0.47 -18.65
C SER A 703 -6.84 -0.04 -19.46
N ILE A 704 -7.99 -0.68 -19.21
CA ILE A 704 -9.29 -0.25 -19.74
C ILE A 704 -9.92 0.84 -18.88
N ASP A 705 -9.41 1.04 -17.66
CA ASP A 705 -9.88 2.08 -16.74
C ASP A 705 -9.27 3.47 -17.11
N ASP A 706 -8.26 3.50 -17.98
CA ASP A 706 -7.59 4.72 -18.48
C ASP A 706 -8.31 5.37 -19.67
N THR A 707 -9.54 4.96 -20.01
CA THR A 707 -10.32 5.69 -21.01
C THR A 707 -10.53 7.13 -20.54
N PRO A 708 -10.35 8.14 -21.42
CA PRO A 708 -10.70 9.50 -21.09
C PRO A 708 -12.17 9.49 -20.69
N SER A 709 -12.46 9.92 -19.45
CA SER A 709 -13.82 10.24 -19.01
C SER A 709 -14.54 10.93 -20.17
N SER A 710 -15.44 10.22 -20.85
CA SER A 710 -16.27 10.82 -21.89
C SER A 710 -17.03 11.93 -21.19
N THR A 711 -16.89 13.10 -21.79
CA THR A 711 -17.41 14.40 -21.42
C THR A 711 -18.75 14.37 -20.66
N ASP A 712 -18.85 15.18 -19.60
CA ASP A 712 -20.11 15.70 -19.00
C ASP A 712 -21.00 16.49 -20.00
N GLN A 713 -20.78 16.35 -21.30
CA GLN A 713 -21.66 16.90 -22.33
C GLN A 713 -22.78 15.91 -22.58
N CYS A 714 -24.02 16.36 -22.37
CA CYS A 714 -25.21 15.57 -22.64
C CYS A 714 -25.42 15.44 -24.16
N ILE A 715 -24.76 14.46 -24.77
CA ILE A 715 -24.90 14.11 -26.17
C ILE A 715 -25.20 12.63 -26.30
N ASP A 716 -26.03 12.28 -27.28
CA ASP A 716 -26.15 10.89 -27.71
C ASP A 716 -24.88 10.51 -28.48
N GLN A 717 -24.29 9.39 -28.09
CA GLN A 717 -23.07 8.86 -28.68
C GLN A 717 -23.36 7.90 -29.84
N ASN A 718 -24.63 7.53 -30.04
CA ASN A 718 -25.07 6.73 -31.18
C ASN A 718 -26.15 7.51 -31.98
N PRO A 719 -26.07 7.56 -33.32
CA PRO A 719 -27.06 8.24 -34.17
C PRO A 719 -28.48 7.68 -34.01
N ASP A 720 -28.63 6.40 -33.69
CA ASP A 720 -29.93 5.71 -33.62
C ASP A 720 -30.61 5.84 -32.23
N CYS A 721 -29.96 6.50 -31.28
CA CYS A 721 -30.49 6.70 -29.91
C CYS A 721 -31.90 7.27 -29.88
N SER A 722 -32.24 8.15 -30.83
CA SER A 722 -33.58 8.75 -30.91
C SER A 722 -34.66 7.75 -31.33
N GLU A 723 -34.33 6.82 -32.24
CA GLU A 723 -35.24 5.75 -32.67
C GLU A 723 -35.40 4.68 -31.58
N TRP A 724 -34.31 4.32 -30.91
CA TRP A 724 -34.34 3.35 -29.80
C TRP A 724 -35.08 3.89 -28.58
N ALA A 725 -34.89 5.17 -28.25
CA ALA A 725 -35.70 5.83 -27.23
C ALA A 725 -37.20 5.82 -27.59
N ALA A 726 -37.54 6.07 -28.87
CA ALA A 726 -38.91 5.97 -29.35
C ALA A 726 -39.47 4.53 -29.34
N ALA A 727 -38.61 3.51 -29.47
CA ALA A 727 -38.96 2.09 -29.36
C ALA A 727 -39.06 1.58 -27.88
N GLY A 728 -38.81 2.46 -26.91
CA GLY A 728 -38.88 2.18 -25.47
C GLY A 728 -37.64 1.51 -24.88
N GLU A 729 -36.49 1.59 -25.56
CA GLU A 729 -35.25 0.94 -25.12
C GLU A 729 -34.63 1.58 -23.87
N CYS A 730 -35.03 2.81 -23.51
CA CYS A 730 -34.58 3.44 -22.26
C CYS A 730 -34.97 2.62 -21.02
N ASP A 731 -36.11 1.92 -21.07
CA ASP A 731 -36.60 1.07 -19.97
C ASP A 731 -36.19 -0.41 -20.16
N LYS A 732 -36.09 -0.88 -21.41
CA LYS A 732 -35.73 -2.28 -21.72
C LYS A 732 -34.23 -2.55 -21.66
N ASN A 733 -33.41 -1.56 -22.00
CA ASN A 733 -31.94 -1.63 -22.01
C ASN A 733 -31.31 -0.42 -21.30
N PRO A 734 -31.61 -0.20 -20.00
CA PRO A 734 -31.13 0.96 -19.27
C PRO A 734 -29.60 0.98 -19.14
N SER A 735 -28.95 -0.18 -19.13
CA SER A 735 -27.50 -0.32 -19.02
C SER A 735 -26.77 0.37 -20.18
N TYR A 736 -27.24 0.16 -21.41
CA TYR A 736 -26.66 0.76 -22.61
C TYR A 736 -27.18 2.18 -22.83
N MET A 737 -28.49 2.39 -22.65
CA MET A 737 -29.15 3.64 -23.00
C MET A 737 -28.87 4.74 -21.96
N VAL A 738 -29.01 4.44 -20.67
CA VAL A 738 -28.94 5.39 -19.54
C VAL A 738 -27.62 5.30 -18.79
N GLY A 739 -27.08 4.10 -18.63
CA GLY A 739 -25.91 3.81 -17.82
C GLY A 739 -26.25 3.51 -16.35
N TYR A 740 -25.22 3.22 -15.56
CA TYR A 740 -25.32 2.91 -14.13
C TYR A 740 -24.14 3.52 -13.36
N GLU A 741 -24.08 3.33 -12.04
CA GLU A 741 -23.04 3.92 -11.19
C GLU A 741 -21.64 3.44 -11.63
N GLY A 742 -20.87 4.33 -12.26
CA GLY A 742 -19.55 4.03 -12.84
C GLY A 742 -19.51 3.83 -14.36
N PHE A 743 -20.65 3.83 -15.06
CA PHE A 743 -20.75 3.71 -16.51
C PHE A 743 -21.79 4.68 -17.09
N VAL A 744 -21.37 5.54 -18.01
CA VAL A 744 -22.26 6.52 -18.65
C VAL A 744 -22.91 5.88 -19.88
N GLY A 745 -24.24 5.81 -19.91
CA GLY A 745 -24.96 5.28 -21.07
C GLY A 745 -24.78 6.12 -22.34
N TYR A 746 -24.93 5.48 -23.49
CA TYR A 746 -24.65 6.06 -24.80
C TYR A 746 -25.79 6.96 -25.31
N CYS A 747 -27.02 6.79 -24.81
CA CYS A 747 -28.22 7.47 -25.32
C CYS A 747 -28.91 8.36 -24.28
N ARG A 748 -28.12 8.93 -23.36
CA ARG A 748 -28.63 9.66 -22.19
C ARG A 748 -29.41 10.92 -22.55
N LYS A 749 -29.14 11.54 -23.69
CA LYS A 749 -29.88 12.71 -24.16
C LYS A 749 -31.23 12.30 -24.72
N SER A 750 -31.28 11.29 -25.59
CA SER A 750 -32.52 10.72 -26.14
C SER A 750 -33.41 10.09 -25.06
N CYS A 751 -32.81 9.54 -23.99
CA CYS A 751 -33.55 9.03 -22.83
C CYS A 751 -33.87 10.09 -21.76
N ASN A 752 -33.64 11.37 -22.03
CA ASN A 752 -33.91 12.49 -21.11
C ASN A 752 -33.27 12.34 -19.71
N VAL A 753 -32.12 11.68 -19.62
CA VAL A 753 -31.35 11.47 -18.37
C VAL A 753 -30.53 12.72 -18.05
N CYS A 754 -30.17 13.48 -19.07
CA CYS A 754 -29.48 14.76 -18.99
C CYS A 754 -30.05 15.70 -20.05
N SER A 755 -29.74 17.00 -19.93
CA SER A 755 -30.23 18.07 -20.82
C SER A 755 -29.13 19.03 -21.20
#